data_AF-A0A950ZZH7-F1
#
_entry.id   AF-A0A950ZZH7-F1
#
_cell.length_a   1.000
_cell.length_b   1.000
_cell.length_c   1.000
_cell.angle_alpha   90.00
_cell.angle_beta   90.00
_cell.angle_gamma   90.00
#
_symmetry.space_group_name_H-M   'P 1'
#
loop_
_entity.id
_entity.type
_entity.pdbx_description
1 polymer ?
#
loop_
_entity_poly.entity_id
_entity_poly.type
_entity_poly.pdbx_seq_one_letter_code
_entity_poly.pdbx_strand_id
1 'polypeptide(L)'
;MRVGRVSIASARVLEIARWWLVGLLFLVINIPLLYTLHDVLGLPIWLATLVGGEIGTVARFLVNDRWVFGNRRPTWRRLIQYHVAVASSFVIWWSVTNALAQGGVYYLIANVAGQATSVGWSMITNFGWIWRRSASLGGTRRPYMDLPLARPRVSLPFSLARSNLRAWLVTSHHLPILFLVLGAAFAFQQTLFFGYRLIGNSDRLNHYISFILYHTHFLEHGQFSAWSEFVFDGFDTTSLPMSFPTPLYALPSLLHTEDVVGVFGVIAFLLLAITLVESYAVMYLICGDRLAALAGAATYACATYALLKLVQSDQTYLSVLTAPLFFYLVHTTSRRNWLRRFIALTILVVVECYFAFLQEFSYNLIFFFAYAAYLFLRRNRYPLLTFACAFVAGVVLSAPRLLAQYFSLDTVGRARGAPVLQDTVDGRTLLRFFSRDIFGHSWRDQLQLPVQLNLHEGDLLNSSVFGALLLLLIIISFGWLLFRSRRPSGSLRFYGIVFVPYILLVFAVMHVPAVYLMFARLYLNISFQHSRISVSAMLPVAILTAIFLAANRGRLTRRDMSITAAISAVAIGLSALDYSAMLDHLRAHTPFAVPTPYVSCDNCLPLLHFSYLYSADLVRLVVLATVFAAIVIGGFAFGARGQRIMATVLAVVIVFQGIWGAADYLEGPQTRNYSIPYETNDFVTARSNQFWPPTAAQMGQLQ
;
A
#
# COMPACT_ATOMS: atom_id res chain seq x y z
N MET A 1 8.15 -43.94 -5.45
CA MET A 1 7.80 -43.53 -4.07
C MET A 1 6.60 -42.59 -4.09
N ARG A 2 5.43 -43.01 -3.58
CA ARG A 2 4.26 -42.12 -3.40
C ARG A 2 4.47 -41.32 -2.11
N VAL A 3 4.98 -40.09 -2.23
CA VAL A 3 5.03 -39.16 -1.10
C VAL A 3 3.59 -38.88 -0.65
N GLY A 4 3.22 -39.40 0.51
CA GLY A 4 1.90 -39.21 1.09
C GLY A 4 1.60 -37.73 1.26
N ARG A 5 0.46 -37.27 0.72
CA ARG A 5 -0.02 -35.91 0.93
C ARG A 5 -0.34 -35.73 2.41
N VAL A 6 0.53 -35.08 3.16
CA VAL A 6 0.24 -34.66 4.53
C VAL A 6 -0.79 -33.52 4.47
N SER A 7 -2.06 -33.85 4.68
CA SER A 7 -3.14 -32.86 4.69
C SER A 7 -3.34 -32.30 6.10
N ILE A 8 -2.95 -31.05 6.34
CA ILE A 8 -3.24 -30.32 7.58
C ILE A 8 -4.72 -29.86 7.58
N ALA A 9 -5.56 -30.42 8.45
CA ALA A 9 -6.99 -30.07 8.53
C ALA A 9 -7.21 -28.56 8.80
N SER A 10 -8.30 -27.98 8.30
CA SER A 10 -8.63 -26.55 8.50
C SER A 10 -8.70 -26.14 9.98
N ALA A 11 -9.11 -27.06 10.86
CA ALA A 11 -9.08 -26.86 12.31
C ALA A 11 -7.65 -26.61 12.84
N ARG A 12 -6.64 -27.31 12.33
CA ARG A 12 -5.24 -27.12 12.72
C ARG A 12 -4.72 -25.74 12.33
N VAL A 13 -5.14 -25.22 11.17
CA VAL A 13 -4.75 -23.87 10.72
C VAL A 13 -5.29 -22.80 11.68
N LEU A 14 -6.53 -22.97 12.15
CA LEU A 14 -7.12 -22.05 13.13
C LEU A 14 -6.44 -22.15 14.50
N GLU A 15 -6.09 -23.36 14.96
CA GLU A 15 -5.31 -23.56 16.19
C GLU A 15 -3.93 -22.88 16.08
N ILE A 16 -3.23 -23.02 14.95
CA ILE A 16 -1.95 -22.35 14.69
C ILE A 16 -2.10 -20.82 14.74
N ALA A 17 -3.14 -20.27 14.08
CA ALA A 17 -3.37 -18.82 14.09
C ALA A 17 -3.67 -18.29 15.50
N ARG A 18 -4.51 -18.99 16.28
CA ARG A 18 -4.79 -18.63 17.67
C ARG A 18 -3.53 -18.71 18.53
N TRP A 19 -2.73 -19.76 18.37
CA TRP A 19 -1.46 -19.93 19.07
C TRP A 19 -0.49 -18.77 18.82
N TRP A 20 -0.38 -18.31 17.57
CA TRP A 20 0.39 -17.11 17.22
C TRP A 20 -0.16 -15.86 17.89
N LEU A 21 -1.49 -15.66 17.89
CA LEU A 21 -2.13 -14.52 18.53
C LEU A 21 -1.84 -14.48 20.03
N VAL A 22 -1.95 -15.62 20.72
CA VAL A 22 -1.58 -15.72 22.15
C VAL A 22 -0.11 -15.35 22.33
N GLY A 23 0.79 -15.85 21.47
CA GLY A 23 2.22 -15.53 21.56
C GLY A 23 2.50 -14.02 21.48
N LEU A 24 1.90 -13.33 20.51
CA LEU A 24 2.06 -11.89 20.34
C LEU A 24 1.43 -11.10 21.49
N LEU A 25 0.25 -11.51 21.96
CA LEU A 25 -0.42 -10.87 23.09
C LEU A 25 0.44 -10.93 24.36
N PHE A 26 1.01 -12.09 24.67
CA PHE A 26 1.86 -12.26 25.86
C PHE A 26 3.20 -11.55 25.74
N LEU A 27 3.71 -11.34 24.53
CA LEU A 27 4.89 -10.49 24.31
C LEU A 27 4.61 -9.04 24.75
N VAL A 28 3.40 -8.52 24.47
CA VAL A 28 3.00 -7.17 24.90
C VAL A 28 2.71 -7.12 26.40
N ILE A 29 2.02 -8.13 26.96
CA ILE A 29 1.63 -8.17 28.39
C ILE A 29 2.84 -8.30 29.33
N ASN A 30 3.91 -8.99 28.89
CA ASN A 30 5.08 -9.20 29.73
C ASN A 30 5.82 -7.88 30.07
N ILE A 31 5.74 -6.85 29.21
CA ILE A 31 6.40 -5.56 29.44
C ILE A 31 5.81 -4.82 30.66
N PRO A 32 4.50 -4.52 30.73
CA PRO A 32 3.90 -3.86 31.90
C PRO A 32 3.95 -4.73 33.16
N LEU A 33 3.91 -6.06 33.03
CA LEU A 33 4.10 -6.97 34.17
C LEU A 33 5.50 -6.82 34.77
N LEU A 34 6.54 -6.79 33.92
CA LEU A 34 7.91 -6.58 34.37
C LEU A 34 8.09 -5.19 35.01
N TYR A 35 7.54 -4.13 34.39
CA TYR A 35 7.53 -2.78 34.96
C TYR A 35 6.88 -2.74 36.35
N THR A 36 5.74 -3.41 36.52
CA THR A 36 5.07 -3.45 37.83
C THR A 36 5.89 -4.21 38.87
N LEU A 37 6.50 -5.34 38.50
CA LEU A 37 7.34 -6.12 39.41
C LEU A 37 8.62 -5.37 39.82
N HIS A 38 9.27 -4.69 38.88
CA HIS A 38 10.53 -3.99 39.12
C HIS A 38 10.32 -2.59 39.70
N ASP A 39 9.60 -1.73 38.98
CA ASP A 39 9.54 -0.29 39.29
C ASP A 39 8.47 0.03 40.35
N VAL A 40 7.39 -0.75 40.41
CA VAL A 40 6.32 -0.52 41.40
C VAL A 40 6.52 -1.33 42.67
N LEU A 41 6.89 -2.61 42.55
CA LEU A 41 7.07 -3.53 43.69
C LEU A 41 8.53 -3.59 44.19
N GLY A 42 9.47 -2.92 43.52
CA GLY A 42 10.85 -2.81 43.96
C GLY A 42 11.65 -4.11 43.91
N LEU A 43 11.20 -5.11 43.14
CA LEU A 43 11.94 -6.37 43.02
C LEU A 43 13.22 -6.15 42.19
N PRO A 44 14.36 -6.73 42.58
CA PRO A 44 15.56 -6.67 41.76
C PRO A 44 15.31 -7.31 40.39
N ILE A 45 15.88 -6.76 39.31
CA ILE A 45 15.55 -7.11 37.92
C ILE A 45 15.61 -8.61 37.61
N TRP A 46 16.57 -9.34 38.19
CA TRP A 46 16.69 -10.79 38.00
C TRP A 46 15.52 -11.57 38.63
N LEU A 47 15.01 -11.10 39.77
CA LEU A 47 13.85 -11.70 40.43
C LEU A 47 12.55 -11.27 39.73
N ALA A 48 12.45 -10.01 39.31
CA ALA A 48 11.31 -9.50 38.55
C ALA A 48 11.14 -10.24 37.21
N THR A 49 12.24 -10.50 36.50
CA THR A 49 12.23 -11.27 35.24
C THR A 49 11.92 -12.75 35.45
N LEU A 50 12.43 -13.38 36.51
CA LEU A 50 12.10 -14.76 36.86
C LEU A 50 10.62 -14.91 37.22
N VAL A 51 10.11 -14.09 38.14
CA VAL A 51 8.72 -14.10 38.60
C VAL A 51 7.77 -13.75 37.45
N GLY A 52 8.06 -12.69 36.69
CA GLY A 52 7.27 -12.28 35.54
C GLY A 52 7.26 -13.33 34.43
N GLY A 53 8.40 -14.00 34.19
CA GLY A 53 8.54 -15.09 33.23
C GLY A 53 7.70 -16.31 33.58
N GLU A 54 7.69 -16.72 34.86
CA GLU A 54 6.88 -17.84 35.33
C GLU A 54 5.38 -17.51 35.29
N ILE A 55 4.97 -16.34 35.77
CA ILE A 55 3.57 -15.86 35.67
C ILE A 55 3.12 -15.86 34.22
N GLY A 56 3.92 -15.27 33.32
CA GLY A 56 3.65 -15.22 31.89
C GLY A 56 3.56 -16.62 31.26
N THR A 57 4.43 -17.54 31.64
CA THR A 57 4.45 -18.93 31.13
C THR A 57 3.21 -19.70 31.55
N VAL A 58 2.83 -19.64 32.83
CA VAL A 58 1.62 -20.28 33.36
C VAL A 58 0.36 -19.68 32.73
N ALA A 59 0.26 -18.36 32.68
CA ALA A 59 -0.89 -17.69 32.07
C ALA A 59 -1.02 -18.03 30.57
N ARG A 60 0.10 -18.03 29.83
CA ARG A 60 0.13 -18.43 28.41
C ARG A 60 -0.27 -19.89 28.22
N PHE A 61 0.15 -20.79 29.12
CA PHE A 61 -0.29 -22.19 29.12
C PHE A 61 -1.81 -22.29 29.27
N LEU A 62 -2.40 -21.60 30.25
CA LEU A 62 -3.84 -21.67 30.53
C LEU A 62 -4.67 -21.18 29.34
N VAL A 63 -4.28 -20.08 28.71
CA VAL A 63 -4.93 -19.56 27.51
C VAL A 63 -4.78 -20.54 26.34
N ASN A 64 -3.58 -21.09 26.13
CA ASN A 64 -3.36 -22.08 25.08
C ASN A 64 -4.21 -23.35 25.31
N ASP A 65 -4.17 -23.94 26.50
CA ASP A 65 -4.88 -25.18 26.81
C ASP A 65 -6.39 -25.03 26.65
N ARG A 66 -6.96 -23.91 27.12
CA ARG A 66 -8.40 -23.68 27.16
C ARG A 66 -8.96 -23.09 25.85
N TRP A 67 -8.29 -22.10 25.28
CA TRP A 67 -8.80 -21.35 24.12
C TRP A 67 -8.25 -21.85 22.78
N VAL A 68 -6.95 -22.13 22.71
CA VAL A 68 -6.33 -22.59 21.47
C VAL A 68 -6.69 -24.05 21.19
N PHE A 69 -6.48 -24.93 22.17
CA PHE A 69 -6.66 -26.37 22.02
C PHE A 69 -8.01 -26.90 22.54
N GLY A 70 -8.81 -26.06 23.21
CA GLY A 70 -10.20 -26.37 23.55
C GLY A 70 -10.38 -27.43 24.64
N ASN A 71 -9.37 -27.64 25.50
CA ASN A 71 -9.48 -28.60 26.60
C ASN A 71 -10.39 -28.05 27.71
N ARG A 72 -11.24 -28.92 28.27
CA ARG A 72 -12.19 -28.52 29.34
C ARG A 72 -11.50 -28.16 30.64
N ARG A 73 -10.41 -28.86 30.98
CA ARG A 73 -9.64 -28.67 32.22
C ARG A 73 -8.14 -28.79 31.95
N PRO A 74 -7.33 -27.85 32.46
CA PRO A 74 -5.87 -27.98 32.46
C PRO A 74 -5.44 -29.16 33.35
N THR A 75 -4.29 -29.74 33.02
CA THR A 75 -3.71 -30.87 33.78
C THR A 75 -2.26 -30.57 34.09
N TRP A 76 -1.80 -30.94 35.28
CA TRP A 76 -0.40 -30.78 35.72
C TRP A 76 0.60 -31.40 34.75
N ARG A 77 0.27 -32.58 34.19
CA ARG A 77 1.11 -33.21 33.16
C ARG A 77 1.36 -32.30 31.95
N ARG A 78 0.32 -31.69 31.38
CA ARG A 78 0.47 -30.78 30.24
C ARG A 78 1.18 -29.48 30.61
N LEU A 79 0.98 -28.99 31.84
CA LEU A 79 1.70 -27.82 32.35
C LEU A 79 3.20 -28.10 32.40
N ILE A 80 3.62 -29.22 32.99
CA ILE A 80 5.03 -29.62 33.08
C ILE A 80 5.61 -29.83 31.67
N GLN A 81 4.90 -30.53 30.79
CA GLN A 81 5.35 -30.71 29.40
C GLN A 81 5.50 -29.37 28.67
N TYR A 82 4.61 -28.41 28.93
CA TYR A 82 4.71 -27.06 28.39
C TYR A 82 5.92 -26.30 28.91
N HIS A 83 6.24 -26.39 30.21
CA HIS A 83 7.46 -25.79 30.76
C HIS A 83 8.72 -26.39 30.13
N VAL A 84 8.77 -27.72 29.99
CA VAL A 84 9.87 -28.40 29.30
C VAL A 84 10.00 -27.96 27.84
N ALA A 85 8.88 -27.76 27.15
CA ALA A 85 8.88 -27.25 25.77
C ALA A 85 9.36 -25.79 25.68
N VAL A 86 8.96 -24.93 26.61
CA VAL A 86 9.43 -23.54 26.68
C VAL A 86 10.93 -23.49 26.98
N ALA A 87 11.40 -24.22 28.00
CA ALA A 87 12.81 -24.30 28.36
C ALA A 87 13.68 -24.84 27.20
N SER A 88 13.25 -25.90 26.53
CA SER A 88 13.98 -26.42 25.35
C SER A 88 13.97 -25.45 24.18
N SER A 89 12.87 -24.72 23.95
CA SER A 89 12.81 -23.66 22.93
C SER A 89 13.80 -22.54 23.22
N PHE A 90 13.99 -22.18 24.49
CA PHE A 90 14.99 -21.20 24.93
C PHE A 90 16.42 -21.71 24.68
N VAL A 91 16.73 -22.95 25.08
CA VAL A 91 18.05 -23.55 24.85
C VAL A 91 18.40 -23.59 23.36
N ILE A 92 17.43 -23.92 22.50
CA ILE A 92 17.62 -23.92 21.04
C ILE A 92 17.87 -22.51 20.52
N TRP A 93 17.07 -21.53 20.92
CA TRP A 93 17.27 -20.12 20.53
C TRP A 93 18.68 -19.65 20.90
N TRP A 94 19.08 -19.86 22.16
CA TRP A 94 20.38 -19.45 22.69
C TRP A 94 21.52 -20.14 21.94
N SER A 95 21.43 -21.46 21.72
CA SER A 95 22.47 -22.23 21.05
C SER A 95 22.65 -21.81 19.60
N VAL A 96 21.55 -21.67 18.84
CA VAL A 96 21.61 -21.29 17.42
C VAL A 96 22.11 -19.85 17.26
N THR A 97 21.63 -18.93 18.09
CA THR A 97 22.05 -17.52 18.03
C THR A 97 23.55 -17.39 18.30
N ASN A 98 24.07 -18.04 19.34
CA ASN A 98 25.49 -17.96 19.68
C ASN A 98 26.37 -18.71 18.68
N ALA A 99 25.97 -19.89 18.21
CA ALA A 99 26.74 -20.65 17.22
C ALA A 99 26.88 -19.89 15.89
N LEU A 100 25.80 -19.26 15.42
CA LEU A 100 25.84 -18.45 14.20
C LEU A 100 26.67 -17.17 14.40
N ALA A 101 26.53 -16.50 15.55
CA ALA A 101 27.33 -15.32 15.86
C ALA A 101 28.83 -15.63 15.94
N GLN A 102 29.21 -16.76 16.57
CA GLN A 102 30.59 -17.24 16.59
C GLN A 102 31.10 -17.65 15.20
N GLY A 103 30.21 -18.11 14.32
CA GLY A 103 30.50 -18.38 12.91
C GLY A 103 30.62 -17.14 12.01
N GLY A 104 30.65 -15.93 12.59
CA GLY A 104 30.78 -14.67 11.86
C GLY A 104 29.49 -14.11 11.28
N VAL A 105 28.33 -14.73 11.55
CA VAL A 105 27.04 -14.17 11.14
C VAL A 105 26.71 -12.97 12.02
N TYR A 106 26.29 -11.86 11.42
CA TYR A 106 25.91 -10.66 12.16
C TYR A 106 24.85 -10.98 13.23
N TYR A 107 25.07 -10.52 14.46
CA TYR A 107 24.34 -11.00 15.65
C TYR A 107 22.80 -10.83 15.55
N LEU A 108 22.30 -9.82 14.83
CA LEU A 108 20.87 -9.64 14.60
C LEU A 108 20.30 -10.73 13.68
N ILE A 109 21.00 -11.10 12.62
CA ILE A 109 20.60 -12.19 11.72
C ILE A 109 20.66 -13.52 12.47
N ALA A 110 21.72 -13.73 13.26
CA ALA A 110 21.85 -14.89 14.13
C ALA A 110 20.68 -15.00 15.13
N ASN A 111 20.27 -13.88 15.74
CA ASN A 111 19.13 -13.83 16.67
C ASN A 111 17.79 -14.13 15.97
N VAL A 112 17.56 -13.60 14.75
CA VAL A 112 16.35 -13.91 13.97
C VAL A 112 16.31 -15.39 13.59
N ALA A 113 17.43 -15.97 13.17
CA ALA A 113 17.53 -17.40 12.85
C ALA A 113 17.30 -18.28 14.10
N GLY A 114 17.88 -17.90 15.24
CA GLY A 114 17.63 -18.54 16.52
C GLY A 114 16.15 -18.50 16.91
N GLN A 115 15.51 -17.34 16.74
CA GLN A 115 14.10 -17.14 17.06
C GLN A 115 13.20 -17.98 16.16
N ALA A 116 13.47 -18.02 14.86
CA ALA A 116 12.73 -18.84 13.90
C ALA A 116 12.84 -20.33 14.24
N THR A 117 14.05 -20.80 14.59
CA THR A 117 14.29 -22.20 14.96
C THR A 117 13.57 -22.57 16.27
N SER A 118 13.63 -21.68 17.26
CA SER A 118 12.93 -21.83 18.54
C SER A 118 11.41 -21.86 18.38
N VAL A 119 10.84 -20.98 17.56
CA VAL A 119 9.41 -21.00 17.24
C VAL A 119 9.02 -22.29 16.52
N GLY A 120 9.83 -22.75 15.57
CA GLY A 120 9.64 -24.03 14.88
C GLY A 120 9.61 -25.20 15.86
N TRP A 121 10.55 -25.25 16.80
CA TRP A 121 10.59 -26.25 17.86
C TRP A 121 9.37 -26.18 18.79
N SER A 122 8.99 -24.97 19.19
CA SER A 122 7.80 -24.74 20.00
C SER A 122 6.53 -25.21 19.29
N MET A 123 6.42 -25.03 17.97
CA MET A 123 5.31 -25.58 17.20
C MET A 123 5.31 -27.12 17.22
N ILE A 124 6.45 -27.75 16.99
CA ILE A 124 6.56 -29.22 16.96
C ILE A 124 6.15 -29.81 18.32
N THR A 125 6.68 -29.27 19.41
CA THR A 125 6.40 -29.75 20.77
C THR A 125 4.95 -29.49 21.19
N ASN A 126 4.40 -28.29 20.94
CA ASN A 126 3.03 -27.97 21.29
C ASN A 126 2.01 -28.82 20.50
N PHE A 127 2.15 -28.91 19.18
CA PHE A 127 1.17 -29.60 18.33
C PHE A 127 1.40 -31.11 18.16
N GLY A 128 2.62 -31.58 18.37
CA GLY A 128 3.05 -32.96 18.19
C GLY A 128 3.16 -33.76 19.49
N TRP A 129 3.36 -33.10 20.63
CA TRP A 129 3.61 -33.75 21.91
C TRP A 129 2.60 -33.35 23.00
N ILE A 130 2.54 -32.07 23.37
CA ILE A 130 1.74 -31.60 24.53
C ILE A 130 0.23 -31.72 24.24
N TRP A 131 -0.20 -31.20 23.10
CA TRP A 131 -1.60 -31.21 22.66
C TRP A 131 -1.83 -32.16 21.48
N ARG A 132 -1.07 -33.26 21.45
CA ARG A 132 -1.28 -34.31 20.46
C ARG A 132 -2.71 -34.82 20.58
N ARG A 133 -3.51 -34.70 19.51
CA ARG A 133 -4.81 -35.38 19.46
C ARG A 133 -4.57 -36.89 19.51
N SER A 134 -5.01 -37.53 20.58
CA SER A 134 -5.09 -38.99 20.62
C SER A 134 -5.98 -39.43 19.47
N ALA A 135 -5.41 -40.16 18.51
CA ALA A 135 -6.16 -40.94 17.55
C ALA A 135 -6.78 -42.14 18.28
N SER A 136 -7.71 -41.90 19.20
CA SER A 136 -8.44 -42.97 19.87
C SER A 136 -9.50 -43.50 18.91
N LEU A 137 -9.14 -44.57 18.22
CA LEU A 137 -9.91 -45.81 18.04
C LEU A 137 -11.44 -45.70 18.27
N GLY A 138 -12.20 -45.85 17.19
CA GLY A 138 -13.34 -46.80 17.10
C GLY A 138 -14.49 -46.76 18.12
N GLY A 139 -14.71 -45.69 18.89
CA GLY A 139 -15.80 -45.63 19.87
C GLY A 139 -16.99 -44.76 19.43
N THR A 140 -18.03 -45.43 18.92
CA THR A 140 -19.45 -44.99 18.83
C THR A 140 -19.74 -43.51 19.10
N ARG A 141 -19.61 -42.68 18.05
CA ARG A 141 -20.34 -41.40 18.02
C ARG A 141 -21.81 -41.69 17.80
N ARG A 142 -22.64 -41.28 18.76
CA ARG A 142 -24.10 -41.15 18.62
C ARG A 142 -24.45 -40.50 17.27
N PRO A 143 -25.52 -40.93 16.58
CA PRO A 143 -25.95 -40.37 15.30
C PRO A 143 -26.54 -38.98 15.54
N TYR A 144 -25.68 -37.97 15.62
CA TYR A 144 -26.10 -36.59 15.42
C TYR A 144 -26.28 -36.41 13.93
N MET A 145 -27.54 -36.54 13.48
CA MET A 145 -28.08 -36.17 12.18
C MET A 145 -27.06 -36.16 11.03
N ASP A 146 -27.15 -37.17 10.19
CA ASP A 146 -26.82 -37.09 8.77
C ASP A 146 -27.67 -36.00 8.09
N LEU A 147 -27.39 -34.74 8.40
CA LEU A 147 -27.49 -33.70 7.41
C LEU A 147 -26.35 -34.00 6.42
N PRO A 148 -26.64 -34.18 5.13
CA PRO A 148 -25.58 -34.37 4.16
C PRO A 148 -24.64 -33.17 4.29
N LEU A 149 -23.47 -33.41 4.85
CA LEU A 149 -22.31 -32.54 4.73
C LEU A 149 -21.92 -32.65 3.25
N ALA A 150 -22.72 -31.98 2.41
CA ALA A 150 -22.28 -31.43 1.16
C ALA A 150 -20.95 -30.79 1.52
N ARG A 151 -19.86 -31.43 1.08
CA ARG A 151 -18.54 -30.81 1.05
C ARG A 151 -18.85 -29.40 0.57
N PRO A 152 -18.56 -28.33 1.33
CA PRO A 152 -18.51 -27.04 0.70
C PRO A 152 -17.39 -27.25 -0.32
N ARG A 153 -17.79 -27.47 -1.58
CA ARG A 153 -17.07 -26.94 -2.71
C ARG A 153 -17.03 -25.47 -2.35
N VAL A 154 -16.01 -25.09 -1.57
CA VAL A 154 -15.28 -23.87 -1.84
C VAL A 154 -14.72 -24.15 -3.24
N SER A 155 -15.60 -24.07 -4.24
CA SER A 155 -15.26 -23.36 -5.43
C SER A 155 -14.69 -22.06 -4.88
N LEU A 156 -13.36 -22.02 -4.79
CA LEU A 156 -12.61 -20.93 -5.38
C LEU A 156 -13.53 -20.32 -6.44
N PRO A 157 -13.93 -19.03 -6.35
CA PRO A 157 -14.93 -18.40 -7.22
C PRO A 157 -14.44 -18.31 -8.69
N PHE A 158 -14.00 -19.45 -9.22
CA PHE A 158 -13.12 -19.68 -10.35
C PHE A 158 -13.86 -20.45 -11.46
N SER A 159 -15.19 -20.56 -11.40
CA SER A 159 -15.96 -20.90 -12.60
C SER A 159 -15.97 -19.74 -13.62
N LEU A 160 -15.63 -18.51 -13.21
CA LEU A 160 -15.46 -17.38 -14.13
C LEU A 160 -14.02 -17.24 -14.68
N ALA A 161 -12.99 -17.75 -14.02
CA ALA A 161 -11.62 -17.75 -14.55
C ALA A 161 -11.38 -18.81 -15.65
N ARG A 162 -12.40 -19.58 -16.03
CA ARG A 162 -12.39 -20.38 -17.26
C ARG A 162 -12.79 -19.58 -18.49
N SER A 163 -13.27 -18.34 -18.34
CA SER A 163 -13.56 -17.49 -19.49
C SER A 163 -12.23 -16.93 -20.01
N ASN A 164 -11.90 -17.33 -21.24
CA ASN A 164 -10.71 -16.87 -21.97
C ASN A 164 -10.63 -15.33 -21.96
N LEU A 165 -9.43 -14.76 -22.12
CA LEU A 165 -9.25 -13.36 -22.52
C LEU A 165 -10.16 -12.99 -23.72
N ARG A 166 -10.49 -13.98 -24.56
CA ARG A 166 -11.50 -13.90 -25.64
C ARG A 166 -12.92 -13.60 -25.16
N ALA A 167 -13.36 -14.12 -24.02
CA ALA A 167 -14.67 -13.78 -23.45
C ALA A 167 -14.69 -12.35 -22.89
N TRP A 168 -13.57 -11.87 -22.34
CA TRP A 168 -13.40 -10.47 -21.95
C TRP A 168 -13.52 -9.53 -23.16
N LEU A 169 -12.91 -9.89 -24.30
CA LEU A 169 -13.07 -9.16 -25.57
C LEU A 169 -14.51 -9.20 -26.14
N VAL A 170 -15.32 -10.19 -25.78
CA VAL A 170 -16.71 -10.35 -26.27
C VAL A 170 -17.74 -9.66 -25.35
N THR A 171 -17.40 -9.40 -24.09
CA THR A 171 -18.24 -8.64 -23.15
C THR A 171 -18.08 -7.13 -23.30
N SER A 172 -19.16 -6.36 -23.13
CA SER A 172 -19.20 -4.89 -23.25
C SER A 172 -18.35 -4.15 -22.20
N HIS A 173 -17.03 -4.24 -22.29
CA HIS A 173 -16.05 -3.48 -21.49
C HIS A 173 -15.63 -2.16 -22.12
N HIS A 174 -16.06 -1.91 -23.37
CA HIS A 174 -15.77 -0.66 -24.09
C HIS A 174 -16.22 0.58 -23.32
N LEU A 175 -17.39 0.54 -22.66
CA LEU A 175 -17.90 1.69 -21.91
C LEU A 175 -17.04 2.02 -20.67
N PRO A 176 -16.74 1.08 -19.75
CA PRO A 176 -15.79 1.33 -18.66
C PRO A 176 -14.41 1.78 -19.14
N ILE A 177 -13.86 1.16 -20.19
CA ILE A 177 -12.54 1.52 -20.72
C ILE A 177 -12.57 2.94 -21.30
N LEU A 178 -13.56 3.27 -22.12
CA LEU A 178 -13.74 4.60 -22.67
C LEU A 178 -13.90 5.64 -21.55
N PHE A 179 -14.70 5.34 -20.52
CA PHE A 179 -14.85 6.22 -19.36
C PHE A 179 -13.53 6.49 -18.65
N LEU A 180 -12.68 5.46 -18.45
CA LEU A 180 -11.37 5.63 -17.81
C LEU A 180 -10.40 6.44 -18.68
N VAL A 181 -10.37 6.20 -19.99
CA VAL A 181 -9.54 6.97 -20.93
C VAL A 181 -9.99 8.44 -20.97
N LEU A 182 -11.31 8.69 -21.02
CA LEU A 182 -11.85 10.04 -20.94
C LEU A 182 -11.59 10.69 -19.58
N GLY A 183 -11.61 9.91 -18.49
CA GLY A 183 -11.22 10.38 -17.16
C GLY A 183 -9.75 10.80 -17.09
N ALA A 184 -8.85 10.03 -17.70
CA ALA A 184 -7.44 10.41 -17.84
C ALA A 184 -7.30 11.65 -18.73
N ALA A 185 -8.02 11.74 -19.85
CA ALA A 185 -7.99 12.91 -20.73
C ALA A 185 -8.54 14.17 -20.02
N PHE A 186 -9.55 14.03 -19.17
CA PHE A 186 -10.06 15.09 -18.32
C PHE A 186 -9.01 15.55 -17.29
N ALA A 187 -8.26 14.61 -16.72
CA ALA A 187 -7.18 14.94 -15.79
C ALA A 187 -5.99 15.64 -16.44
N PHE A 188 -5.85 15.52 -17.76
CA PHE A 188 -4.82 16.16 -18.59
C PHE A 188 -5.41 17.15 -19.61
N GLN A 189 -6.59 17.71 -19.34
CA GLN A 189 -7.32 18.53 -20.30
C GLN A 189 -6.54 19.77 -20.76
N GLN A 190 -5.81 20.43 -19.86
CA GLN A 190 -5.01 21.62 -20.14
C GLN A 190 -3.83 21.28 -21.05
N THR A 191 -3.14 20.17 -20.75
CA THR A 191 -2.00 19.68 -21.53
C THR A 191 -2.43 19.22 -22.91
N LEU A 192 -3.55 18.51 -23.02
CA LEU A 192 -4.01 17.92 -24.28
C LEU A 192 -4.72 18.90 -25.21
N PHE A 193 -5.52 19.83 -24.67
CA PHE A 193 -6.42 20.66 -25.48
C PHE A 193 -6.07 22.15 -25.47
N PHE A 194 -5.33 22.63 -24.46
CA PHE A 194 -5.06 24.07 -24.28
C PHE A 194 -3.57 24.43 -24.39
N GLY A 195 -2.71 23.47 -24.75
CA GLY A 195 -1.29 23.70 -24.99
C GLY A 195 -0.45 23.97 -23.73
N TYR A 196 -0.99 23.69 -22.53
CA TYR A 196 -0.23 23.82 -21.30
C TYR A 196 0.90 22.79 -21.27
N ARG A 197 2.07 23.21 -20.79
CA ARG A 197 3.20 22.31 -20.55
C ARG A 197 3.09 21.78 -19.13
N LEU A 198 2.86 20.48 -18.99
CA LEU A 198 2.93 19.81 -17.70
C LEU A 198 4.38 19.87 -17.20
N ILE A 199 4.68 20.87 -16.40
CA ILE A 199 5.88 20.92 -15.58
C ILE A 199 5.40 20.41 -14.22
N GLY A 200 6.05 19.36 -13.71
CA GLY A 200 5.70 18.70 -12.45
C GLY A 200 5.36 19.65 -11.30
N ASN A 201 4.72 19.11 -10.27
CA ASN A 201 4.26 19.88 -9.11
C ASN A 201 5.36 20.86 -8.60
N SER A 202 4.99 22.12 -8.37
CA SER A 202 5.86 23.24 -7.98
C SER A 202 6.77 22.96 -6.78
N ASP A 203 6.43 21.94 -5.99
CA ASP A 203 6.98 21.67 -4.67
C ASP A 203 8.06 20.57 -4.67
N ARG A 204 8.29 19.88 -5.79
CA ARG A 204 9.45 18.97 -5.97
C ARG A 204 10.19 19.25 -7.28
N LEU A 205 11.50 19.37 -7.14
CA LEU A 205 12.55 19.20 -8.16
C LEU A 205 12.12 18.30 -9.32
N ASN A 206 11.93 18.86 -10.51
CA ASN A 206 11.74 18.06 -11.72
C ASN A 206 13.10 17.62 -12.31
N HIS A 207 13.99 17.11 -11.45
CA HIS A 207 15.32 16.63 -11.81
C HIS A 207 15.29 15.55 -12.91
N TYR A 208 14.17 14.82 -13.04
CA TYR A 208 13.95 13.88 -14.14
C TYR A 208 13.85 14.54 -15.51
N ILE A 209 13.30 15.75 -15.62
CA ILE A 209 13.32 16.51 -16.89
C ILE A 209 14.75 16.78 -17.32
N SER A 210 15.65 17.13 -16.39
CA SER A 210 17.07 17.35 -16.70
C SER A 210 17.72 16.09 -17.28
N PHE A 211 17.42 14.90 -16.74
CA PHE A 211 17.89 13.63 -17.32
C PHE A 211 17.28 13.36 -18.71
N ILE A 212 15.99 13.62 -18.89
CA ILE A 212 15.31 13.43 -20.17
C ILE A 212 15.93 14.35 -21.22
N LEU A 213 16.09 15.64 -20.94
CA LEU A 213 16.69 16.62 -21.84
C LEU A 213 18.13 16.25 -22.18
N TYR A 214 18.93 15.87 -21.17
CA TYR A 214 20.31 15.45 -21.35
C TYR A 214 20.40 14.26 -22.33
N HIS A 215 19.67 13.17 -22.07
CA HIS A 215 19.74 11.99 -22.94
C HIS A 215 19.12 12.24 -24.32
N THR A 216 18.04 13.02 -24.41
CA THR A 216 17.42 13.37 -25.70
C THR A 216 18.40 14.15 -26.57
N HIS A 217 19.08 15.15 -26.01
CA HIS A 217 20.04 15.98 -26.73
C HIS A 217 21.17 15.15 -27.35
N PHE A 218 21.76 14.22 -26.59
CA PHE A 218 22.81 13.35 -27.13
C PHE A 218 22.27 12.41 -28.22
N LEU A 219 21.07 11.85 -28.04
CA LEU A 219 20.45 10.95 -29.02
C LEU A 219 20.16 11.67 -30.36
N GLU A 220 19.72 12.93 -30.33
CA GLU A 220 19.52 13.75 -31.54
C GLU A 220 20.80 13.94 -32.35
N HIS A 221 21.95 13.97 -31.68
CA HIS A 221 23.26 14.08 -32.32
C HIS A 221 23.85 12.72 -32.70
N GLY A 222 23.10 11.63 -32.56
CA GLY A 222 23.59 10.27 -32.80
C GLY A 222 24.67 9.83 -31.80
N GLN A 223 24.69 10.46 -30.62
CA GLN A 223 25.65 10.22 -29.56
C GLN A 223 24.95 9.61 -28.34
N PHE A 224 25.75 9.02 -27.45
CA PHE A 224 25.29 8.60 -26.13
C PHE A 224 26.35 9.01 -25.13
N SER A 225 25.95 9.80 -24.13
CA SER A 225 26.81 10.12 -23.00
C SER A 225 26.16 9.64 -21.70
N ALA A 226 26.99 9.07 -20.85
CA ALA A 226 26.61 8.52 -19.56
C ALA A 226 26.81 9.54 -18.42
N TRP A 227 27.58 10.60 -18.62
CA TRP A 227 27.93 11.56 -17.56
C TRP A 227 28.28 12.94 -18.13
N SER A 228 28.25 13.97 -17.28
CA SER A 228 28.59 15.35 -17.63
C SER A 228 29.37 15.99 -16.49
N GLU A 229 30.50 16.66 -16.78
CA GLU A 229 31.23 17.43 -15.77
C GLU A 229 30.45 18.67 -15.28
N PHE A 230 29.48 19.13 -16.08
CA PHE A 230 28.77 20.39 -15.84
C PHE A 230 27.37 20.20 -15.27
N VAL A 231 26.83 18.98 -15.30
CA VAL A 231 25.47 18.65 -14.86
C VAL A 231 25.54 17.36 -14.03
N PHE A 232 24.66 17.21 -13.03
CA PHE A 232 24.61 16.02 -12.16
C PHE A 232 25.89 15.80 -11.33
N ASP A 233 26.61 16.85 -10.96
CA ASP A 233 27.84 16.77 -10.15
C ASP A 233 28.92 15.81 -10.70
N GLY A 234 28.93 15.55 -12.02
CA GLY A 234 29.86 14.58 -12.62
C GLY A 234 29.43 13.11 -12.51
N PHE A 235 28.24 12.81 -11.97
CA PHE A 235 27.80 11.45 -11.77
C PHE A 235 27.40 10.73 -13.07
N ASP A 236 27.68 9.43 -13.11
CA ASP A 236 27.25 8.54 -14.18
C ASP A 236 25.75 8.21 -14.07
N THR A 237 24.99 8.78 -15.00
CA THR A 237 23.54 8.62 -15.19
C THR A 237 23.12 7.17 -15.46
N THR A 238 24.02 6.31 -15.97
CA THR A 238 23.76 4.89 -16.20
C THR A 238 23.98 4.02 -14.96
N SER A 239 24.59 4.59 -13.92
CA SER A 239 24.91 3.89 -12.68
C SER A 239 24.04 4.35 -11.51
N LEU A 240 23.64 5.61 -11.49
CA LEU A 240 22.82 6.17 -10.42
C LEU A 240 21.41 5.55 -10.36
N PRO A 241 20.82 5.37 -9.16
CA PRO A 241 19.53 4.69 -9.00
C PRO A 241 18.32 5.33 -9.71
N MET A 242 18.36 6.64 -10.00
CA MET A 242 17.20 7.41 -10.48
C MET A 242 17.37 8.00 -11.89
N SER A 243 18.47 7.70 -12.57
CA SER A 243 18.87 8.40 -13.81
C SER A 243 19.02 7.48 -15.02
N PHE A 244 18.79 6.17 -14.86
CA PHE A 244 19.04 5.21 -15.92
C PHE A 244 18.14 5.49 -17.12
N PRO A 245 18.64 5.68 -18.34
CA PRO A 245 17.81 6.09 -19.46
C PRO A 245 16.75 5.04 -19.79
N THR A 246 15.49 5.48 -19.87
CA THR A 246 14.39 4.61 -20.31
C THR A 246 14.21 4.71 -21.82
N PRO A 247 13.62 3.70 -22.50
CA PRO A 247 13.33 3.80 -23.93
C PRO A 247 12.43 4.98 -24.30
N LEU A 248 11.65 5.50 -23.35
CA LEU A 248 10.80 6.68 -23.55
C LEU A 248 11.62 7.94 -23.82
N TYR A 249 12.89 8.00 -23.37
CA TYR A 249 13.76 9.17 -23.56
C TYR A 249 14.17 9.34 -25.03
N ALA A 250 14.04 8.29 -25.85
CA ALA A 250 14.28 8.38 -27.28
C ALA A 250 13.09 8.97 -28.06
N LEU A 251 11.90 9.06 -27.46
CA LEU A 251 10.69 9.47 -28.18
C LEU A 251 10.76 10.88 -28.79
N PRO A 252 11.27 11.93 -28.09
CA PRO A 252 11.36 13.25 -28.72
C PRO A 252 12.29 13.25 -29.94
N SER A 253 13.43 12.55 -29.84
CA SER A 253 14.39 12.38 -30.94
C SER A 253 13.76 11.62 -32.12
N LEU A 254 13.01 10.54 -31.87
CA LEU A 254 12.29 9.75 -32.88
C LEU A 254 11.15 10.53 -33.54
N LEU A 255 10.54 11.48 -32.82
CA LEU A 255 9.48 12.36 -33.32
C LEU A 255 10.04 13.63 -33.97
N HIS A 256 11.36 13.83 -33.96
CA HIS A 256 12.04 15.03 -34.44
C HIS A 256 11.45 16.32 -33.86
N THR A 257 11.23 16.36 -32.54
CA THR A 257 10.66 17.52 -31.84
C THR A 257 11.56 18.00 -30.72
N GLU A 258 11.79 19.32 -30.70
CA GLU A 258 12.51 20.00 -29.62
C GLU A 258 11.65 20.13 -28.34
N ASP A 259 10.35 19.87 -28.45
CA ASP A 259 9.37 20.01 -27.39
C ASP A 259 9.28 18.76 -26.49
N VAL A 260 10.37 18.50 -25.78
CA VAL A 260 10.51 17.36 -24.87
C VAL A 260 9.44 17.36 -23.76
N VAL A 261 9.13 18.54 -23.21
CA VAL A 261 8.14 18.67 -22.11
C VAL A 261 6.73 18.36 -22.62
N GLY A 262 6.36 18.80 -23.82
CA GLY A 262 5.09 18.44 -24.44
C GLY A 262 4.94 16.93 -24.66
N VAL A 263 5.98 16.29 -25.19
CA VAL A 263 6.00 14.83 -25.40
C VAL A 263 5.80 14.09 -24.08
N PHE A 264 6.50 14.48 -23.02
CA PHE A 264 6.38 13.82 -21.71
C PHE A 264 5.05 14.12 -21.00
N GLY A 265 4.41 15.26 -21.28
CA GLY A 265 3.02 15.50 -20.87
C GLY A 265 2.03 14.49 -21.48
N VAL A 266 2.18 14.19 -22.78
CA VAL A 266 1.37 13.17 -23.46
C VAL A 266 1.69 11.76 -22.96
N ILE A 267 2.97 11.46 -22.71
CA ILE A 267 3.39 10.18 -22.13
C ILE A 267 2.76 10.00 -20.74
N ALA A 268 2.75 11.02 -19.88
CA ALA A 268 2.11 10.97 -18.57
C ALA A 268 0.60 10.66 -18.67
N PHE A 269 -0.10 11.31 -19.60
CA PHE A 269 -1.50 10.96 -19.91
C PHE A 269 -1.67 9.48 -20.29
N LEU A 270 -0.85 9.00 -21.23
CA LEU A 270 -0.92 7.61 -21.71
C LEU A 270 -0.64 6.61 -20.58
N LEU A 271 0.36 6.89 -19.75
CA LEU A 271 0.72 6.06 -18.59
C LEU A 271 -0.42 6.00 -17.56
N LEU A 272 -1.10 7.12 -17.27
CA LEU A 272 -2.27 7.12 -16.40
C LEU A 272 -3.43 6.30 -16.99
N ALA A 273 -3.72 6.50 -18.27
CA ALA A 273 -4.79 5.79 -18.97
C ALA A 273 -4.55 4.28 -18.99
N ILE A 274 -3.31 3.85 -19.26
CA ILE A 274 -2.92 2.43 -19.22
C ILE A 274 -3.06 1.89 -17.79
N THR A 275 -2.55 2.59 -16.78
CA THR A 275 -2.65 2.16 -15.38
C THR A 275 -4.12 2.02 -14.92
N LEU A 276 -5.00 2.96 -15.29
CA LEU A 276 -6.43 2.89 -15.01
C LEU A 276 -7.09 1.67 -15.68
N VAL A 277 -6.82 1.44 -16.96
CA VAL A 277 -7.41 0.33 -17.72
C VAL A 277 -6.88 -1.03 -17.24
N GLU A 278 -5.58 -1.14 -17.00
CA GLU A 278 -4.95 -2.35 -16.49
C GLU A 278 -5.47 -2.72 -15.10
N SER A 279 -5.45 -1.75 -14.16
CA SER A 279 -5.96 -1.97 -12.82
C SER A 279 -7.44 -2.32 -12.85
N TYR A 280 -8.26 -1.66 -13.68
CA TYR A 280 -9.66 -2.05 -13.90
C TYR A 280 -9.81 -3.50 -14.35
N ALA A 281 -9.02 -3.94 -15.33
CA ALA A 281 -9.08 -5.31 -15.84
C ALA A 281 -8.77 -6.32 -14.72
N VAL A 282 -7.71 -6.07 -13.95
CA VAL A 282 -7.32 -6.93 -12.83
C VAL A 282 -8.38 -6.94 -11.73
N MET A 283 -8.90 -5.77 -11.33
CA MET A 283 -9.95 -5.65 -10.32
C MET A 283 -11.22 -6.37 -10.75
N TYR A 284 -11.64 -6.22 -12.01
CA TYR A 284 -12.82 -6.88 -12.55
C TYR A 284 -12.68 -8.41 -12.56
N LEU A 285 -11.49 -8.93 -12.92
CA LEU A 285 -11.21 -10.35 -12.86
C LEU A 285 -11.31 -10.93 -11.45
N ILE A 286 -11.09 -10.10 -10.42
CA ILE A 286 -11.17 -10.50 -9.00
C ILE A 286 -12.60 -10.39 -8.47
N CYS A 287 -13.28 -9.26 -8.70
CA CYS A 287 -14.55 -8.94 -8.06
C CYS A 287 -15.79 -9.27 -8.91
N GLY A 288 -15.66 -9.33 -10.24
CA GLY A 288 -16.74 -9.60 -11.19
C GLY A 288 -17.78 -8.49 -11.37
N ASP A 289 -17.62 -7.33 -10.72
CA ASP A 289 -18.53 -6.17 -10.84
C ASP A 289 -17.80 -4.98 -11.49
N ARG A 290 -18.39 -4.42 -12.55
CA ARG A 290 -17.75 -3.36 -13.35
C ARG A 290 -17.60 -2.05 -12.59
N LEU A 291 -18.61 -1.65 -11.81
CA LEU A 291 -18.59 -0.37 -11.10
C LEU A 291 -17.64 -0.45 -9.90
N ALA A 292 -17.64 -1.56 -9.18
CA ALA A 292 -16.70 -1.80 -8.11
C ALA A 292 -15.25 -1.89 -8.61
N ALA A 293 -15.03 -2.49 -9.79
CA ALA A 293 -13.73 -2.50 -10.44
C ALA A 293 -13.27 -1.09 -10.88
N LEU A 294 -14.18 -0.24 -11.37
CA LEU A 294 -13.88 1.17 -11.66
C LEU A 294 -13.46 1.92 -10.39
N ALA A 295 -14.17 1.73 -9.27
CA ALA A 295 -13.81 2.34 -8.00
C ALA A 295 -12.44 1.85 -7.48
N GLY A 296 -12.14 0.55 -7.63
CA GLY A 296 -10.82 0.01 -7.33
C GLY A 296 -9.72 0.60 -8.22
N ALA A 297 -9.95 0.69 -9.53
CA ALA A 297 -9.01 1.27 -10.48
C ALA A 297 -8.72 2.75 -10.19
N ALA A 298 -9.76 3.55 -9.92
CA ALA A 298 -9.61 4.94 -9.51
C ALA A 298 -8.87 5.07 -8.16
N THR A 299 -9.18 4.22 -7.18
CA THR A 299 -8.47 4.18 -5.89
C THR A 299 -6.98 3.88 -6.09
N TYR A 300 -6.62 3.05 -7.08
CA TYR A 300 -5.24 2.66 -7.34
C TYR A 300 -4.47 3.71 -8.15
N ALA A 301 -4.92 3.98 -9.37
CA ALA A 301 -4.19 4.81 -10.33
C ALA A 301 -4.25 6.30 -10.00
N CYS A 302 -5.31 6.75 -9.32
CA CYS A 302 -5.44 8.14 -8.88
C CYS A 302 -5.00 8.33 -7.43
N ALA A 303 -4.41 7.34 -6.76
CA ALA A 303 -3.83 7.55 -5.43
C ALA A 303 -2.76 8.65 -5.51
N THR A 304 -2.66 9.45 -4.45
CA THR A 304 -1.74 10.59 -4.40
C THR A 304 -0.30 10.18 -4.72
N TYR A 305 0.14 9.01 -4.25
CA TYR A 305 1.47 8.48 -4.55
C TYR A 305 1.67 8.25 -6.06
N ALA A 306 0.71 7.60 -6.74
CA ALA A 306 0.79 7.37 -8.19
C ALA A 306 0.86 8.69 -8.96
N LEU A 307 -0.03 9.63 -8.62
CA LEU A 307 -0.09 10.92 -9.30
C LEU A 307 1.19 11.75 -9.10
N LEU A 308 1.77 11.72 -7.89
CA LEU A 308 3.05 12.35 -7.58
C LEU A 308 4.18 11.81 -8.47
N LYS A 309 4.28 10.47 -8.60
CA LYS A 309 5.33 9.86 -9.42
C LYS A 309 5.11 10.12 -10.91
N LEU A 310 3.86 10.15 -11.34
CA LEU A 310 3.49 10.46 -12.71
C LEU A 310 3.90 11.88 -13.10
N VAL A 311 3.54 12.88 -12.28
CA VAL A 311 3.81 14.30 -12.58
C VAL A 311 5.30 14.63 -12.55
N GLN A 312 6.09 13.85 -11.82
CA GLN A 312 7.54 13.95 -11.77
C GLN A 312 8.23 13.30 -12.98
N SER A 313 7.49 12.65 -13.88
CA SER A 313 8.07 11.73 -14.90
C SER A 313 9.06 10.74 -14.26
N ASP A 314 8.76 10.32 -13.03
CA ASP A 314 9.64 9.52 -12.19
C ASP A 314 9.57 8.06 -12.63
N GLN A 315 10.74 7.44 -12.79
CA GLN A 315 10.89 6.04 -13.17
C GLN A 315 10.25 5.06 -12.17
N THR A 316 10.06 5.46 -10.91
CA THR A 316 9.26 4.74 -9.91
C THR A 316 7.82 4.48 -10.33
N TYR A 317 7.25 5.29 -11.23
CA TYR A 317 5.91 5.07 -11.74
C TYR A 317 5.80 3.72 -12.48
N LEU A 318 6.90 3.19 -13.02
CA LEU A 318 6.93 1.87 -13.63
C LEU A 318 6.48 0.77 -12.65
N SER A 319 6.92 0.83 -11.39
CA SER A 319 6.50 -0.09 -10.35
C SER A 319 5.01 0.02 -9.99
N VAL A 320 4.41 1.21 -10.17
CA VAL A 320 2.96 1.42 -10.04
C VAL A 320 2.24 0.84 -11.27
N LEU A 321 2.76 1.10 -12.47
CA LEU A 321 2.17 0.60 -13.71
C LEU A 321 2.11 -0.93 -13.73
N THR A 322 3.18 -1.63 -13.35
CA THR A 322 3.29 -3.09 -13.50
C THR A 322 2.71 -3.90 -12.34
N ALA A 323 2.46 -3.29 -11.18
CA ALA A 323 2.02 -4.00 -9.98
C ALA A 323 0.68 -4.77 -10.15
N PRO A 324 -0.35 -4.25 -10.83
CA PRO A 324 -1.56 -5.03 -11.12
C PRO A 324 -1.27 -6.27 -11.96
N LEU A 325 -0.42 -6.17 -12.98
CA LEU A 325 0.02 -7.29 -13.80
C LEU A 325 0.81 -8.32 -12.99
N PHE A 326 1.77 -7.90 -12.16
CA PHE A 326 2.48 -8.79 -11.23
C PHE A 326 1.49 -9.57 -10.36
N PHE A 327 0.54 -8.87 -9.76
CA PHE A 327 -0.49 -9.49 -8.93
C PHE A 327 -1.29 -10.52 -9.72
N TYR A 328 -1.77 -10.17 -10.92
CA TYR A 328 -2.52 -11.08 -11.78
C TYR A 328 -1.72 -12.34 -12.13
N LEU A 329 -0.44 -12.19 -12.50
CA LEU A 329 0.43 -13.30 -12.87
C LEU A 329 0.69 -14.22 -11.67
N VAL A 330 1.02 -13.67 -10.50
CA VAL A 330 1.22 -14.43 -9.26
C VAL A 330 -0.08 -15.12 -8.84
N HIS A 331 -1.18 -14.38 -8.79
CA HIS A 331 -2.50 -14.87 -8.35
C HIS A 331 -3.01 -16.03 -9.22
N THR A 332 -2.84 -15.93 -10.54
CA THR A 332 -3.36 -16.93 -11.50
C THR A 332 -2.36 -18.05 -11.81
N THR A 333 -1.22 -18.08 -11.12
CA THR A 333 -0.23 -19.14 -11.31
C THR A 333 -0.74 -20.48 -10.78
N SER A 334 -0.68 -21.49 -11.65
CA SER A 334 -1.15 -22.85 -11.40
C SER A 334 -0.20 -23.87 -12.04
N ARG A 335 -0.41 -25.16 -11.74
CA ARG A 335 0.36 -26.26 -12.33
C ARG A 335 0.35 -26.27 -13.86
N ARG A 336 -0.68 -25.75 -14.52
CA ARG A 336 -0.84 -25.85 -15.98
C ARG A 336 -0.14 -24.72 -16.75
N ASN A 337 0.04 -23.56 -16.11
CA ASN A 337 0.52 -22.34 -16.76
C ASN A 337 1.81 -21.79 -16.13
N TRP A 338 2.41 -22.48 -15.15
CA TRP A 338 3.58 -22.00 -14.42
C TRP A 338 4.73 -21.55 -15.33
N LEU A 339 5.03 -22.28 -16.42
CA LEU A 339 6.13 -21.92 -17.32
C LEU A 339 5.87 -20.59 -18.05
N ARG A 340 4.65 -20.39 -18.55
CA ARG A 340 4.26 -19.12 -19.20
C ARG A 340 4.29 -17.96 -18.20
N ARG A 341 3.86 -18.22 -16.95
CA ARG A 341 3.88 -17.22 -15.87
C ARG A 341 5.31 -16.91 -15.42
N PHE A 342 6.18 -17.91 -15.35
CA PHE A 342 7.61 -17.75 -15.07
C PHE A 342 8.25 -16.81 -16.07
N ILE A 343 8.12 -17.08 -17.38
CA ILE A 343 8.71 -16.24 -18.43
C ILE A 343 8.21 -14.79 -18.33
N ALA A 344 6.89 -14.61 -18.21
CA ALA A 344 6.31 -13.27 -18.10
C ALA A 344 6.78 -12.52 -16.83
N LEU A 345 6.81 -13.19 -15.68
CA LEU A 345 7.29 -12.62 -14.44
C LEU A 345 8.79 -12.29 -14.50
N THR A 346 9.61 -13.14 -15.11
CA THR A 346 11.04 -12.88 -15.30
C THR A 346 11.25 -11.63 -16.15
N ILE A 347 10.52 -11.49 -17.26
CA ILE A 347 10.60 -10.29 -18.12
C ILE A 347 10.23 -9.04 -17.31
N LEU A 348 9.15 -9.07 -16.53
CA LEU A 348 8.76 -7.92 -15.71
C LEU A 348 9.80 -7.58 -14.64
N VAL A 349 10.38 -8.59 -13.97
CA VAL A 349 11.47 -8.36 -12.99
C VAL A 349 12.68 -7.74 -13.67
N VAL A 350 13.05 -8.19 -14.86
CA VAL A 350 14.17 -7.60 -15.63
C VAL A 350 13.87 -6.14 -15.96
N VAL A 351 12.68 -5.85 -16.50
CA VAL A 351 12.25 -4.48 -16.84
C VAL A 351 12.31 -3.57 -15.62
N GLU A 352 11.79 -4.00 -14.47
CA GLU A 352 11.84 -3.23 -13.22
C GLU A 352 13.27 -3.06 -12.69
N CYS A 353 14.10 -4.11 -12.71
CA CYS A 353 15.48 -4.01 -12.25
C CYS A 353 16.36 -3.10 -13.11
N TYR A 354 16.01 -2.91 -14.39
CA TYR A 354 16.72 -1.99 -15.29
C TYR A 354 16.20 -0.57 -15.21
N PHE A 355 14.88 -0.39 -15.28
CA PHE A 355 14.27 0.91 -15.55
C PHE A 355 13.47 1.49 -14.39
N ALA A 356 13.15 0.70 -13.35
CA ALA A 356 12.49 1.23 -12.18
C ALA A 356 13.52 1.60 -11.11
N PHE A 357 13.09 2.45 -10.18
CA PHE A 357 13.86 2.71 -8.99
C PHE A 357 13.74 1.51 -8.04
N LEU A 358 14.87 0.81 -7.86
CA LEU A 358 14.96 -0.50 -7.20
C LEU A 358 14.38 -0.56 -5.79
N GLN A 359 14.46 0.54 -5.05
CA GLN A 359 13.94 0.63 -3.69
C GLN A 359 12.40 0.47 -3.69
N GLU A 360 11.70 1.21 -4.53
CA GLU A 360 10.24 1.19 -4.63
C GLU A 360 9.74 -0.17 -5.15
N PHE A 361 10.43 -0.70 -6.16
CA PHE A 361 10.17 -2.03 -6.67
C PHE A 361 10.29 -3.09 -5.56
N SER A 362 11.30 -2.97 -4.68
CA SER A 362 11.49 -3.91 -3.58
C SER A 362 10.30 -3.97 -2.60
N TYR A 363 9.58 -2.87 -2.37
CA TYR A 363 8.38 -2.89 -1.53
C TYR A 363 7.24 -3.68 -2.15
N ASN A 364 7.04 -3.53 -3.46
CA ASN A 364 6.06 -4.34 -4.19
C ASN A 364 6.43 -5.83 -4.13
N LEU A 365 7.72 -6.16 -4.24
CA LEU A 365 8.20 -7.55 -4.06
C LEU A 365 7.89 -8.10 -2.68
N ILE A 366 8.08 -7.32 -1.60
CA ILE A 366 7.73 -7.73 -0.23
C ILE A 366 6.25 -8.11 -0.15
N PHE A 367 5.36 -7.28 -0.71
CA PHE A 367 3.94 -7.59 -0.81
C PHE A 367 3.67 -8.89 -1.57
N PHE A 368 4.25 -9.04 -2.78
CA PHE A 368 4.01 -10.23 -3.61
C PHE A 368 4.55 -11.52 -2.99
N PHE A 369 5.70 -11.48 -2.32
CA PHE A 369 6.22 -12.63 -1.56
C PHE A 369 5.35 -12.95 -0.36
N ALA A 370 4.88 -11.95 0.40
CA ALA A 370 3.94 -12.18 1.50
C ALA A 370 2.63 -12.81 1.01
N TYR A 371 2.10 -12.32 -0.11
CA TYR A 371 0.90 -12.86 -0.75
C TYR A 371 1.11 -14.29 -1.28
N ALA A 372 2.22 -14.55 -1.97
CA ALA A 372 2.56 -15.86 -2.49
C ALA A 372 2.82 -16.88 -1.36
N ALA A 373 3.44 -16.45 -0.25
CA ALA A 373 3.60 -17.25 0.96
C ALA A 373 2.23 -17.59 1.59
N TYR A 374 1.30 -16.63 1.63
CA TYR A 374 -0.07 -16.91 2.04
C TYR A 374 -0.76 -17.97 1.15
N LEU A 375 -0.60 -17.87 -0.18
CA LEU A 375 -1.11 -18.89 -1.11
C LEU A 375 -0.44 -20.26 -0.89
N PHE A 376 0.85 -20.28 -0.56
CA PHE A 376 1.59 -21.48 -0.21
C PHE A 376 1.01 -22.15 1.06
N LEU A 377 0.77 -21.37 2.12
CA LEU A 377 0.11 -21.85 3.34
C LEU A 377 -1.30 -22.41 3.07
N ARG A 378 -1.98 -21.90 2.04
CA ARG A 378 -3.27 -22.41 1.52
C ARG A 378 -3.14 -23.61 0.57
N ARG A 379 -1.95 -24.21 0.47
CA ARG A 379 -1.61 -25.37 -0.37
C ARG A 379 -1.51 -25.11 -1.87
N ASN A 380 -1.41 -23.86 -2.31
CA ASN A 380 -1.02 -23.54 -3.69
C ASN A 380 0.46 -23.15 -3.74
N ARG A 381 1.32 -24.14 -4.03
CA ARG A 381 2.78 -23.93 -4.06
C ARG A 381 3.31 -23.25 -5.31
N TYR A 382 2.56 -23.30 -6.43
CA TYR A 382 3.06 -22.82 -7.72
C TYR A 382 3.33 -21.31 -7.75
N PRO A 383 2.46 -20.43 -7.20
CA PRO A 383 2.73 -18.99 -7.13
C PRO A 383 4.07 -18.67 -6.48
N LEU A 384 4.34 -19.19 -5.29
CA LEU A 384 5.58 -18.91 -4.56
C LEU A 384 6.81 -19.43 -5.30
N LEU A 385 6.80 -20.69 -5.76
CA LEU A 385 7.94 -21.26 -6.48
C LEU A 385 8.21 -20.54 -7.80
N THR A 386 7.16 -20.27 -8.58
CA THR A 386 7.29 -19.61 -9.88
C THR A 386 7.80 -18.19 -9.72
N PHE A 387 7.25 -17.44 -8.76
CA PHE A 387 7.67 -16.06 -8.49
C PHE A 387 9.09 -15.99 -7.94
N ALA A 388 9.46 -16.87 -6.99
CA ALA A 388 10.82 -16.92 -6.46
C ALA A 388 11.85 -17.27 -7.56
N CYS A 389 11.58 -18.27 -8.40
CA CYS A 389 12.46 -18.60 -9.52
C CYS A 389 12.53 -17.45 -10.54
N ALA A 390 11.39 -16.83 -10.85
CA ALA A 390 11.35 -15.72 -11.80
C ALA A 390 12.14 -14.50 -11.29
N PHE A 391 12.05 -14.20 -10.00
CA PHE A 391 12.81 -13.15 -9.33
C PHE A 391 14.31 -13.42 -9.40
N VAL A 392 14.77 -14.63 -9.02
CA VAL A 392 16.18 -15.01 -9.11
C VAL A 392 16.69 -14.89 -10.56
N ALA A 393 15.94 -15.42 -11.53
CA ALA A 393 16.31 -15.33 -12.94
C ALA A 393 16.38 -13.87 -13.41
N GLY A 394 15.42 -13.03 -13.02
CA GLY A 394 15.41 -11.61 -13.36
C GLY A 394 16.60 -10.86 -12.77
N VAL A 395 16.92 -11.09 -11.49
CA VAL A 395 18.10 -10.50 -10.83
C VAL A 395 19.40 -10.92 -11.52
N VAL A 396 19.53 -12.19 -11.90
CA VAL A 396 20.71 -12.68 -12.64
C VAL A 396 20.82 -12.02 -14.02
N LEU A 397 19.72 -11.90 -14.75
CA LEU A 397 19.70 -11.23 -16.05
C LEU A 397 19.98 -9.72 -15.95
N SER A 398 19.60 -9.10 -14.84
CA SER A 398 19.87 -7.68 -14.55
C SER A 398 21.19 -7.42 -13.81
N ALA A 399 22.00 -8.46 -13.57
CA ALA A 399 23.25 -8.35 -12.81
C ALA A 399 24.19 -7.23 -13.30
N PRO A 400 24.39 -6.99 -14.61
CA PRO A 400 25.27 -5.91 -15.07
C PRO A 400 24.86 -4.54 -14.53
N ARG A 401 23.55 -4.22 -14.57
CA ARG A 401 23.01 -2.96 -14.05
C ARG A 401 23.12 -2.88 -12.53
N LEU A 402 22.74 -3.95 -11.84
CA LEU A 402 22.76 -4.00 -10.38
C LEU A 402 24.18 -3.88 -9.81
N LEU A 403 25.16 -4.51 -10.46
CA LEU A 403 26.57 -4.40 -10.08
C LEU A 403 27.12 -3.00 -10.31
N ALA A 404 26.84 -2.38 -11.48
CA ALA A 404 27.25 -1.00 -11.76
C ALA A 404 26.70 -0.03 -10.69
N GLN A 405 25.41 -0.17 -10.35
CA GLN A 405 24.79 0.65 -9.32
C GLN A 405 25.36 0.38 -7.91
N TYR A 406 25.63 -0.89 -7.58
CA TYR A 406 26.26 -1.25 -6.31
C TYR A 406 27.63 -0.59 -6.16
N PHE A 407 28.49 -0.69 -7.18
CA PHE A 407 29.81 -0.07 -7.16
C PHE A 407 29.72 1.43 -7.02
N SER A 408 28.85 2.10 -7.77
CA SER A 408 28.65 3.55 -7.64
C SER A 408 28.18 3.96 -6.24
N LEU A 409 27.25 3.22 -5.64
CA LEU A 409 26.78 3.51 -4.27
C LEU A 409 27.88 3.27 -3.22
N ASP A 410 28.71 2.24 -3.40
CA ASP A 410 29.82 1.93 -2.50
C ASP A 410 30.94 2.97 -2.60
N THR A 411 31.29 3.42 -3.80
CA THR A 411 32.34 4.42 -4.02
C THR A 411 31.93 5.83 -3.62
N VAL A 412 30.66 6.20 -3.78
CA VAL A 412 30.20 7.58 -3.53
C VAL A 412 30.01 7.86 -2.04
N GLY A 413 29.84 6.85 -1.18
CA GLY A 413 29.82 6.98 0.29
C GLY A 413 28.69 7.83 0.90
N ARG A 414 28.05 8.71 0.12
CA ARG A 414 27.03 9.69 0.54
C ARG A 414 25.64 9.07 0.78
N ALA A 415 25.38 7.85 0.31
CA ALA A 415 24.12 7.13 0.56
C ALA A 415 24.05 6.45 1.94
N ARG A 416 25.17 6.40 2.69
CA ARG A 416 25.25 5.84 4.05
C ARG A 416 25.15 6.91 5.15
N GLY A 417 24.69 8.12 4.81
CA GLY A 417 24.31 9.09 5.84
C GLY A 417 23.28 8.44 6.77
N ALA A 418 23.52 8.48 8.08
CA ALA A 418 22.55 8.02 9.06
C ALA A 418 21.18 8.66 8.75
N PRO A 419 20.05 7.94 8.87
CA PRO A 419 18.74 8.53 8.67
C PRO A 419 18.62 9.74 9.61
N VAL A 420 18.68 10.93 9.02
CA VAL A 420 18.47 12.16 9.78
C VAL A 420 17.01 12.13 10.18
N LEU A 421 16.71 12.39 11.46
CA LEU A 421 15.36 12.47 12.01
C LEU A 421 14.54 13.66 11.41
N GLN A 422 14.92 14.14 10.23
CA GLN A 422 14.16 15.06 9.38
C GLN A 422 13.09 14.33 8.56
N ASP A 423 13.20 13.01 8.35
CA ASP A 423 12.07 12.20 7.90
C ASP A 423 11.03 12.22 9.03
N THR A 424 10.03 13.11 8.98
CA THR A 424 9.02 13.28 10.03
C THR A 424 8.09 12.07 10.11
N VAL A 425 8.58 10.96 10.65
CA VAL A 425 7.79 9.77 11.00
C VAL A 425 6.98 10.12 12.24
N ASP A 426 5.78 10.62 12.03
CA ASP A 426 4.90 11.05 13.10
C ASP A 426 3.45 10.66 12.79
N GLY A 427 2.66 10.41 13.83
CA GLY A 427 1.22 10.15 13.74
C GLY A 427 0.45 11.31 13.09
N ARG A 428 1.02 12.53 13.09
CA ARG A 428 0.48 13.70 12.36
C ARG A 428 0.26 13.41 10.88
N THR A 429 1.23 12.73 10.24
CA THR A 429 1.18 12.41 8.81
C THR A 429 0.04 11.44 8.44
N LEU A 430 -0.60 10.80 9.41
CA LEU A 430 -1.78 9.95 9.22
C LEU A 430 -3.00 10.74 8.74
N LEU A 431 -3.16 12.00 9.14
CA LEU A 431 -4.29 12.82 8.68
C LEU A 431 -4.31 12.97 7.16
N ARG A 432 -3.15 12.85 6.54
CA ARG A 432 -2.97 12.92 5.11
C ARG A 432 -3.66 11.78 4.35
N PHE A 433 -3.84 10.63 5.01
CA PHE A 433 -4.62 9.52 4.48
C PHE A 433 -6.05 9.93 4.11
N PHE A 434 -6.63 10.85 4.89
CA PHE A 434 -8.01 11.28 4.74
C PHE A 434 -8.17 12.49 3.82
N SER A 435 -7.22 13.41 3.83
CA SER A 435 -7.17 14.52 2.87
C SER A 435 -5.72 14.82 2.48
N ARG A 436 -5.47 14.81 1.17
CA ARG A 436 -4.15 15.04 0.57
C ARG A 436 -3.53 16.36 0.98
N ASP A 437 -4.38 17.38 1.07
CA ASP A 437 -4.02 18.80 1.16
C ASP A 437 -4.26 19.37 2.56
N ILE A 438 -4.49 18.50 3.56
CA ILE A 438 -4.76 18.88 4.97
C ILE A 438 -3.67 19.79 5.58
N PHE A 439 -2.46 19.80 5.01
CA PHE A 439 -1.32 20.62 5.45
C PHE A 439 -1.03 21.81 4.54
N GLY A 440 -1.82 22.04 3.49
CA GLY A 440 -1.63 23.09 2.50
C GLY A 440 -1.65 22.56 1.06
N HIS A 441 -1.93 23.46 0.11
CA HIS A 441 -2.04 23.15 -1.32
C HIS A 441 -0.82 23.59 -2.14
N SER A 442 0.02 24.48 -1.60
CA SER A 442 1.15 25.06 -2.32
C SER A 442 2.39 25.20 -1.43
N TRP A 443 3.58 25.27 -2.03
CA TRP A 443 4.80 25.57 -1.26
C TRP A 443 4.72 26.88 -0.46
N ARG A 444 4.00 27.90 -0.98
CA ARG A 444 3.79 29.16 -0.26
C ARG A 444 3.04 28.95 1.05
N ASP A 445 2.10 28.01 1.08
CA ASP A 445 1.38 27.61 2.28
C ASP A 445 2.32 26.91 3.27
N GLN A 446 3.21 26.05 2.77
CA GLN A 446 4.20 25.36 3.57
C GLN A 446 5.23 26.30 4.22
N LEU A 447 5.70 27.33 3.52
CA LEU A 447 6.67 28.30 4.07
C LEU A 447 6.12 29.09 5.27
N GLN A 448 4.80 29.16 5.40
CA GLN A 448 4.14 29.82 6.54
C GLN A 448 4.04 28.91 7.76
N LEU A 449 4.39 27.63 7.64
CA LEU A 449 4.39 26.67 8.74
C LEU A 449 5.70 26.75 9.55
N PRO A 450 5.64 26.73 10.90
CA PRO A 450 6.84 26.78 11.73
C PRO A 450 7.70 25.50 11.64
N VAL A 451 7.13 24.40 11.15
CA VAL A 451 7.87 23.20 10.75
C VAL A 451 7.56 22.94 9.28
N GLN A 452 8.57 23.00 8.43
CA GLN A 452 8.44 22.68 7.02
C GLN A 452 8.22 21.17 6.88
N LEU A 453 6.96 20.76 6.77
CA LEU A 453 6.55 19.41 6.42
C LEU A 453 6.60 19.28 4.90
N ASN A 454 7.34 18.31 4.36
CA ASN A 454 7.31 18.03 2.94
C ASN A 454 5.86 17.75 2.52
N LEU A 455 5.26 18.66 1.75
CA LEU A 455 3.91 18.53 1.20
C LEU A 455 3.77 17.36 0.23
N HIS A 456 4.74 16.47 0.10
CA HIS A 456 4.61 15.17 -0.56
C HIS A 456 5.21 14.00 0.25
N GLU A 457 5.38 14.15 1.57
CA GLU A 457 5.65 13.06 2.53
C GLU A 457 4.42 12.75 3.41
N GLY A 458 4.41 11.59 4.08
CA GLY A 458 3.25 11.09 4.81
C GLY A 458 2.40 10.07 4.03
N ASP A 459 1.14 9.90 4.44
CA ASP A 459 0.25 8.90 3.83
C ASP A 459 -0.36 9.38 2.50
N LEU A 460 0.13 8.79 1.40
CA LEU A 460 -0.26 9.09 0.02
C LEU A 460 -1.09 7.95 -0.62
N LEU A 461 -1.63 7.04 0.20
CA LEU A 461 -2.33 5.84 -0.28
C LEU A 461 -3.69 6.12 -0.93
N ASN A 462 -4.29 7.28 -0.68
CA ASN A 462 -5.61 7.62 -1.19
C ASN A 462 -5.70 9.08 -1.63
N SER A 463 -6.56 9.32 -2.61
CA SER A 463 -6.99 10.65 -3.06
C SER A 463 -8.47 10.90 -2.80
N SER A 464 -9.22 9.87 -2.41
CA SER A 464 -10.65 9.93 -2.10
C SER A 464 -10.88 9.84 -0.59
N VAL A 465 -11.51 10.88 -0.01
CA VAL A 465 -11.98 10.87 1.38
C VAL A 465 -12.89 9.66 1.63
N PHE A 466 -13.79 9.37 0.69
CA PHE A 466 -14.70 8.23 0.79
C PHE A 466 -13.95 6.89 0.69
N GLY A 467 -12.92 6.81 -0.15
CA GLY A 467 -12.06 5.64 -0.24
C GLY A 467 -11.30 5.39 1.07
N ALA A 468 -10.79 6.45 1.69
CA ALA A 468 -10.06 6.38 2.96
C ALA A 468 -10.98 5.92 4.11
N LEU A 469 -12.15 6.54 4.22
CA LEU A 469 -13.16 6.18 5.21
C LEU A 469 -13.73 4.77 4.97
N LEU A 470 -13.85 4.34 3.71
CA LEU A 470 -14.24 2.98 3.37
C LEU A 470 -13.20 1.96 3.83
N LEU A 471 -11.90 2.24 3.66
CA LEU A 471 -10.85 1.36 4.17
C LEU A 471 -10.92 1.26 5.71
N LEU A 472 -11.13 2.38 6.40
CA LEU A 472 -11.31 2.40 7.84
C LEU A 472 -12.52 1.54 8.27
N LEU A 473 -13.65 1.67 7.57
CA LEU A 473 -14.84 0.84 7.78
C LEU A 473 -14.52 -0.66 7.56
N ILE A 474 -13.75 -1.00 6.52
CA ILE A 474 -13.31 -2.38 6.26
C ILE A 474 -12.46 -2.89 7.41
N ILE A 475 -11.47 -2.12 7.89
CA ILE A 475 -10.56 -2.53 8.98
C ILE A 475 -11.34 -2.74 10.29
N ILE A 476 -12.19 -1.79 10.68
CA ILE A 476 -13.00 -1.86 11.90
C ILE A 476 -13.96 -3.06 11.83
N SER A 477 -14.63 -3.25 10.69
CA SER A 477 -15.55 -4.36 10.49
C SER A 477 -14.83 -5.72 10.36
N PHE A 478 -13.56 -5.74 9.99
CA PHE A 478 -12.78 -6.96 9.78
C PHE A 478 -12.64 -7.79 11.06
N GLY A 479 -12.41 -7.14 12.21
CA GLY A 479 -12.41 -7.82 13.51
C GLY A 479 -13.74 -8.53 13.77
N TRP A 480 -14.87 -7.85 13.51
CA TRP A 480 -16.19 -8.44 13.66
C TRP A 480 -16.48 -9.57 12.65
N LEU A 481 -15.98 -9.45 11.41
CA LEU A 481 -16.10 -10.43 10.33
C LEU A 481 -15.32 -11.73 10.58
N LEU A 482 -14.20 -11.68 11.31
CA LEU A 482 -13.43 -12.84 11.73
C LEU A 482 -14.13 -13.64 12.84
N PHE A 483 -14.77 -12.97 13.79
CA PHE A 483 -15.27 -13.61 15.01
C PHE A 483 -16.77 -13.97 15.02
N ARG A 484 -17.64 -13.25 14.28
CA ARG A 484 -19.10 -13.36 14.50
C ARG A 484 -19.93 -13.76 13.28
N SER A 485 -19.46 -13.54 12.06
CA SER A 485 -20.33 -13.71 10.88
C SER A 485 -20.37 -15.16 10.35
N ARG A 486 -21.55 -15.67 10.04
CA ARG A 486 -21.76 -16.94 9.30
C ARG A 486 -21.74 -16.74 7.77
N ARG A 487 -21.64 -15.49 7.26
CA ARG A 487 -22.01 -15.13 5.87
C ARG A 487 -21.16 -14.07 5.12
N PRO A 488 -19.90 -13.71 5.42
CA PRO A 488 -19.16 -12.86 4.48
C PRO A 488 -18.94 -13.64 3.18
N SER A 489 -18.94 -12.93 2.05
CA SER A 489 -18.53 -13.51 0.78
C SER A 489 -17.16 -14.18 0.98
N GLY A 490 -16.99 -15.41 0.46
CA GLY A 490 -15.75 -16.17 0.65
C GLY A 490 -14.51 -15.37 0.22
N SER A 491 -14.66 -14.49 -0.77
CA SER A 491 -13.62 -13.60 -1.29
C SER A 491 -13.19 -12.52 -0.29
N LEU A 492 -14.11 -11.75 0.32
CA LEU A 492 -13.73 -10.66 1.24
C LEU A 492 -12.94 -11.19 2.44
N ARG A 493 -13.35 -12.34 2.98
CA ARG A 493 -12.59 -13.05 4.02
C ARG A 493 -11.22 -13.50 3.54
N PHE A 494 -11.16 -14.09 2.34
CA PHE A 494 -9.93 -14.64 1.81
C PHE A 494 -8.85 -13.57 1.64
N TYR A 495 -9.22 -12.43 1.06
CA TYR A 495 -8.31 -11.32 0.82
C TYR A 495 -8.06 -10.49 2.08
N GLY A 496 -9.08 -10.25 2.91
CA GLY A 496 -8.92 -9.50 4.16
C GLY A 496 -7.91 -10.12 5.12
N ILE A 497 -7.82 -11.45 5.21
CA ILE A 497 -6.85 -12.15 6.07
C ILE A 497 -5.39 -11.81 5.75
N VAL A 498 -5.08 -11.50 4.50
CA VAL A 498 -3.70 -11.19 4.07
C VAL A 498 -3.50 -9.69 3.86
N PHE A 499 -4.47 -9.00 3.26
CA PHE A 499 -4.33 -7.60 2.91
C PHE A 499 -4.51 -6.67 4.10
N VAL A 500 -5.46 -6.92 5.02
CA VAL A 500 -5.64 -6.03 6.19
C VAL A 500 -4.39 -6.02 7.08
N PRO A 501 -3.81 -7.16 7.49
CA PRO A 501 -2.56 -7.15 8.26
C PRO A 501 -1.39 -6.51 7.51
N TYR A 502 -1.30 -6.70 6.19
CA TYR A 502 -0.24 -6.10 5.38
C TYR A 502 -0.38 -4.57 5.32
N ILE A 503 -1.59 -4.06 5.10
CA ILE A 503 -1.88 -2.62 5.14
C ILE A 503 -1.53 -2.05 6.52
N LEU A 504 -1.96 -2.70 7.60
CA LEU A 504 -1.62 -2.26 8.96
C LEU A 504 -0.11 -2.25 9.23
N LEU A 505 0.64 -3.20 8.66
CA LEU A 505 2.11 -3.19 8.72
C LEU A 505 2.69 -1.97 8.01
N VAL A 506 2.22 -1.65 6.79
CA VAL A 506 2.68 -0.48 6.04
C VAL A 506 2.36 0.81 6.81
N PHE A 507 1.14 0.97 7.33
CA PHE A 507 0.78 2.09 8.20
C PHE A 507 1.68 2.17 9.44
N ALA A 508 2.00 1.03 10.07
CA ALA A 508 2.90 1.02 11.21
C ALA A 508 4.31 1.48 10.84
N VAL A 509 4.85 1.06 9.68
CA VAL A 509 6.14 1.54 9.17
C VAL A 509 6.12 3.05 8.92
N MET A 510 5.00 3.59 8.41
CA MET A 510 4.88 5.00 8.07
C MET A 510 4.68 5.93 9.26
N HIS A 511 4.01 5.46 10.32
CA HIS A 511 3.55 6.34 11.41
C HIS A 511 4.09 5.97 12.79
N VAL A 512 4.77 4.83 12.94
CA VAL A 512 5.34 4.40 14.22
C VAL A 512 6.86 4.43 14.15
N PRO A 513 7.54 5.40 14.80
CA PRO A 513 9.00 5.55 14.74
C PRO A 513 9.78 4.27 15.05
N ALA A 514 9.32 3.49 16.04
CA ALA A 514 9.97 2.23 16.41
C ALA A 514 9.94 1.18 15.27
N VAL A 515 8.82 1.11 14.52
CA VAL A 515 8.66 0.18 13.40
C VAL A 515 9.46 0.67 12.20
N TYR A 516 9.46 1.98 11.93
CA TYR A 516 10.32 2.61 10.93
C TYR A 516 11.80 2.29 11.17
N LEU A 517 12.31 2.55 12.37
CA LEU A 517 13.71 2.29 12.72
C LEU A 517 14.08 0.80 12.64
N MET A 518 13.13 -0.10 12.92
CA MET A 518 13.31 -1.53 12.71
C MET A 518 13.50 -1.85 11.22
N PHE A 519 12.64 -1.31 10.35
CA PHE A 519 12.78 -1.47 8.89
C PHE A 519 14.06 -0.79 8.37
N ALA A 520 14.46 0.36 8.91
CA ALA A 520 15.69 1.05 8.54
C ALA A 520 16.90 0.14 8.73
N ARG A 521 16.97 -0.54 9.88
CA ARG A 521 18.04 -1.49 10.19
C ARG A 521 18.03 -2.69 9.25
N LEU A 522 16.86 -3.16 8.80
CA LEU A 522 16.76 -4.24 7.80
C LEU A 522 17.33 -3.79 6.44
N TYR A 523 17.21 -2.51 6.10
CA TYR A 523 17.81 -1.88 4.92
C TYR A 523 19.20 -1.30 5.19
N LEU A 524 19.91 -1.80 6.21
CA LEU A 524 21.29 -1.37 6.54
C LEU A 524 21.41 0.15 6.82
N ASN A 525 20.36 0.75 7.38
CA ASN A 525 20.21 2.18 7.65
C ASN A 525 20.29 3.08 6.41
N ILE A 526 20.12 2.53 5.21
CA ILE A 526 19.86 3.34 4.02
C ILE A 526 18.53 4.06 4.27
N SER A 527 18.52 5.39 4.19
CA SER A 527 17.28 6.15 4.33
C SER A 527 16.26 5.63 3.32
N PHE A 528 15.11 5.25 3.83
CA PHE A 528 13.99 4.88 3.02
C PHE A 528 12.85 5.80 3.41
N GLN A 529 12.75 6.95 2.73
CA GLN A 529 11.70 7.95 2.97
C GLN A 529 10.39 7.22 3.29
N HIS A 530 9.92 7.34 4.54
CA HIS A 530 8.95 6.43 5.15
C HIS A 530 7.66 6.28 4.31
N SER A 531 7.26 7.32 3.58
CA SER A 531 6.12 7.32 2.68
C SER A 531 6.28 6.41 1.45
N ARG A 532 7.49 6.06 1.01
CA ARG A 532 7.71 5.24 -0.20
C ARG A 532 7.19 3.81 -0.05
N ILE A 533 7.15 3.26 1.16
CA ILE A 533 6.60 1.91 1.39
C ILE A 533 5.10 1.81 1.07
N SER A 534 4.40 2.96 1.01
CA SER A 534 2.99 3.06 0.64
C SER A 534 2.69 2.44 -0.73
N VAL A 535 3.64 2.46 -1.68
CA VAL A 535 3.48 1.85 -3.01
C VAL A 535 2.99 0.39 -2.92
N SER A 536 3.46 -0.34 -1.92
CA SER A 536 3.12 -1.75 -1.72
C SER A 536 1.72 -1.99 -1.14
N ALA A 537 1.13 -0.98 -0.49
CA ALA A 537 -0.23 -1.05 0.07
C ALA A 537 -1.31 -0.51 -0.88
N MET A 538 -0.94 0.29 -1.90
CA MET A 538 -1.88 0.84 -2.88
C MET A 538 -2.77 -0.24 -3.53
N LEU A 539 -2.15 -1.30 -4.06
CA LEU A 539 -2.89 -2.37 -4.73
C LEU A 539 -3.78 -3.18 -3.77
N PRO A 540 -3.29 -3.63 -2.58
CA PRO A 540 -4.14 -4.23 -1.55
C PRO A 540 -5.36 -3.39 -1.17
N VAL A 541 -5.18 -2.09 -0.95
CA VAL A 541 -6.27 -1.16 -0.60
C VAL A 541 -7.30 -1.14 -1.72
N ALA A 542 -6.86 -0.95 -2.97
CA ALA A 542 -7.75 -0.91 -4.12
C ALA A 542 -8.51 -2.22 -4.35
N ILE A 543 -7.88 -3.39 -4.16
CA ILE A 543 -8.54 -4.69 -4.27
C ILE A 543 -9.58 -4.87 -3.15
N LEU A 544 -9.26 -4.48 -1.92
CA LEU A 544 -10.22 -4.55 -0.81
C LEU A 544 -11.43 -3.65 -1.06
N THR A 545 -11.21 -2.43 -1.55
CA THR A 545 -12.26 -1.49 -1.95
C THR A 545 -13.17 -2.12 -3.01
N ALA A 546 -12.62 -2.66 -4.09
CA ALA A 546 -13.40 -3.29 -5.15
C ALA A 546 -14.20 -4.51 -4.65
N ILE A 547 -13.61 -5.37 -3.82
CA ILE A 547 -14.30 -6.56 -3.31
C ILE A 547 -15.40 -6.19 -2.32
N PHE A 548 -15.16 -5.22 -1.44
CA PHE A 548 -16.15 -4.79 -0.46
C PHE A 548 -17.38 -4.18 -1.13
N LEU A 549 -17.16 -3.31 -2.13
CA LEU A 549 -18.23 -2.72 -2.91
C LEU A 549 -18.98 -3.79 -3.71
N ALA A 550 -18.27 -4.69 -4.39
CA ALA A 550 -18.88 -5.77 -5.16
C ALA A 550 -19.71 -6.74 -4.30
N ALA A 551 -19.26 -7.04 -3.08
CA ALA A 551 -19.96 -7.98 -2.19
C ALA A 551 -21.36 -7.50 -1.77
N ASN A 552 -21.57 -6.18 -1.76
CA ASN A 552 -22.83 -5.56 -1.33
C ASN A 552 -23.65 -5.03 -2.52
N ARG A 553 -23.18 -5.23 -3.76
CA ARG A 553 -23.87 -4.82 -4.99
C ARG A 553 -24.96 -5.82 -5.40
N GLY A 554 -25.99 -5.31 -6.07
CA GLY A 554 -27.08 -6.10 -6.62
C GLY A 554 -27.88 -5.28 -7.63
N ARG A 555 -28.87 -5.90 -8.29
CA ARG A 555 -29.78 -5.18 -9.19
C ARG A 555 -30.58 -4.15 -8.39
N LEU A 556 -30.56 -2.91 -8.86
CA LEU A 556 -31.33 -1.79 -8.34
C LEU A 556 -32.65 -1.69 -9.11
N THR A 557 -33.75 -1.35 -8.44
CA THR A 557 -35.00 -0.99 -9.12
C THR A 557 -34.89 0.43 -9.71
N ARG A 558 -35.79 0.82 -10.63
CA ARG A 558 -35.80 2.19 -11.18
C ARG A 558 -35.87 3.28 -10.10
N ARG A 559 -36.66 3.04 -9.04
CA ARG A 559 -36.76 3.95 -7.88
C ARG A 559 -35.45 3.98 -7.07
N ASP A 560 -34.79 2.84 -6.92
CA ASP A 560 -33.48 2.82 -6.24
C ASP A 560 -32.41 3.54 -7.06
N MET A 561 -32.48 3.46 -8.39
CA MET A 561 -31.58 4.19 -9.26
C MET A 561 -31.75 5.70 -9.11
N SER A 562 -32.99 6.22 -9.06
CA SER A 562 -33.22 7.65 -8.87
C SER A 562 -32.73 8.13 -7.50
N ILE A 563 -32.97 7.35 -6.44
CA ILE A 563 -32.45 7.65 -5.09
C ILE A 563 -30.93 7.63 -5.08
N THR A 564 -30.32 6.59 -5.67
CA THR A 564 -28.86 6.45 -5.77
C THR A 564 -28.26 7.63 -6.53
N ALA A 565 -28.87 8.04 -7.65
CA ALA A 565 -28.44 9.18 -8.45
C ALA A 565 -28.53 10.49 -7.66
N ALA A 566 -29.64 10.73 -6.96
CA ALA A 566 -29.81 11.93 -6.13
C ALA A 566 -28.77 12.00 -5.00
N ILE A 567 -28.57 10.92 -4.24
CA ILE A 567 -27.58 10.87 -3.16
C ILE A 567 -26.16 11.05 -3.72
N SER A 568 -25.85 10.40 -4.86
CA SER A 568 -24.54 10.54 -5.50
C SER A 568 -24.31 11.97 -5.98
N ALA A 569 -25.32 12.62 -6.56
CA ALA A 569 -25.24 14.01 -7.03
C ALA A 569 -24.96 14.98 -5.88
N VAL A 570 -25.62 14.81 -4.72
CA VAL A 570 -25.35 15.62 -3.52
C VAL A 570 -23.92 15.39 -3.02
N ALA A 571 -23.49 14.14 -2.89
CA ALA A 571 -22.14 13.82 -2.42
C ALA A 571 -21.04 14.30 -3.39
N ILE A 572 -21.28 14.22 -4.70
CA ILE A 572 -20.39 14.76 -5.75
C ILE A 572 -20.34 16.28 -5.66
N GLY A 573 -21.50 16.94 -5.57
CA GLY A 573 -21.59 18.40 -5.44
C GLY A 573 -20.79 18.90 -4.25
N LEU A 574 -20.98 18.30 -3.07
CA LEU A 574 -20.21 18.61 -1.86
C LEU A 574 -18.70 18.32 -2.03
N SER A 575 -18.34 17.27 -2.77
CA SER A 575 -16.92 16.94 -3.01
C SER A 575 -16.21 17.94 -3.92
N ALA A 576 -16.96 18.62 -4.79
CA ALA A 576 -16.46 19.57 -5.79
C ALA A 576 -16.56 21.04 -5.35
N LEU A 577 -17.10 21.33 -4.15
CA LEU A 577 -17.17 22.68 -3.63
C LEU A 577 -15.76 23.25 -3.36
N ASP A 578 -15.57 24.52 -3.69
CA ASP A 578 -14.38 25.27 -3.27
C ASP A 578 -14.59 25.78 -1.84
N TYR A 579 -14.12 24.97 -0.88
CA TYR A 579 -14.21 25.28 0.54
C TYR A 579 -13.37 26.50 0.92
N SER A 580 -12.33 26.83 0.14
CA SER A 580 -11.49 28.00 0.39
C SER A 580 -12.26 29.29 0.11
N ALA A 581 -12.85 29.40 -1.09
CA ALA A 581 -13.71 30.50 -1.48
C ALA A 581 -14.97 30.63 -0.59
N MET A 582 -15.56 29.51 -0.18
CA MET A 582 -16.69 29.51 0.76
C MET A 582 -16.31 30.11 2.11
N LEU A 583 -15.17 29.72 2.68
CA LEU A 583 -14.70 30.26 3.96
C LEU A 583 -14.30 31.72 3.86
N ASP A 584 -13.66 32.13 2.76
CA ASP A 584 -13.32 33.54 2.51
C ASP A 584 -14.57 34.41 2.40
N HIS A 585 -15.59 33.93 1.71
CA HIS A 585 -16.88 34.62 1.63
C HIS A 585 -17.54 34.76 3.01
N LEU A 586 -17.53 33.70 3.83
CA LEU A 586 -18.06 33.73 5.19
C LEU A 586 -17.27 34.69 6.10
N ARG A 587 -15.94 34.71 6.00
CA ARG A 587 -15.08 35.66 6.73
C ARG A 587 -15.41 37.11 6.40
N ALA A 588 -15.70 37.38 5.13
CA ALA A 588 -15.99 38.73 4.65
C ALA A 588 -17.41 39.23 5.01
N HIS A 589 -18.39 38.32 5.14
CA HIS A 589 -19.81 38.70 5.22
C HIS A 589 -20.49 38.32 6.54
N THR A 590 -19.81 37.64 7.47
CA THR A 590 -20.43 37.24 8.73
C THR A 590 -19.67 37.77 9.95
N PRO A 591 -20.38 38.20 11.02
CA PRO A 591 -19.76 38.66 12.26
C PRO A 591 -19.28 37.50 13.15
N PHE A 592 -19.46 36.24 12.72
CA PHE A 592 -19.05 35.07 13.48
C PHE A 592 -17.54 34.82 13.32
N ALA A 593 -16.91 34.28 14.36
CA ALA A 593 -15.52 33.86 14.31
C ALA A 593 -15.38 32.65 13.36
N VAL A 594 -15.08 32.91 12.09
CA VAL A 594 -14.74 31.89 11.11
C VAL A 594 -13.27 31.47 11.32
N PRO A 595 -12.91 30.17 11.22
CA PRO A 595 -11.54 29.72 11.42
C PRO A 595 -10.54 30.49 10.56
N THR A 596 -9.39 30.82 11.15
CA THR A 596 -8.20 31.32 10.45
C THR A 596 -7.79 30.34 9.34
N PRO A 597 -7.05 30.78 8.31
CA PRO A 597 -6.62 29.92 7.20
C PRO A 597 -6.00 28.61 7.66
N TYR A 598 -5.29 28.66 8.79
CA TYR A 598 -4.77 27.50 9.50
C TYR A 598 -5.38 27.38 10.89
N VAL A 599 -5.65 26.15 11.32
CA VAL A 599 -6.08 25.80 12.67
C VAL A 599 -4.96 25.01 13.33
N SER A 600 -4.42 25.50 14.44
CA SER A 600 -3.50 24.74 15.29
C SER A 600 -4.23 24.26 16.54
N CYS A 601 -3.91 23.05 17.01
CA CYS A 601 -4.37 22.61 18.32
C CYS A 601 -3.39 21.66 18.99
N ASP A 602 -2.66 22.19 19.98
CA ASP A 602 -1.63 21.44 20.68
C ASP A 602 -2.18 20.40 21.68
N ASN A 603 -3.46 20.50 22.08
CA ASN A 603 -4.07 19.67 23.15
C ASN A 603 -5.49 19.13 22.85
N CYS A 604 -5.93 19.08 21.59
CA CYS A 604 -7.32 18.68 21.27
C CYS A 604 -7.63 17.18 21.46
N LEU A 605 -6.62 16.30 21.36
CA LEU A 605 -6.78 14.85 21.55
C LEU A 605 -5.64 14.31 22.43
N PRO A 606 -5.93 13.49 23.45
CA PRO A 606 -4.88 12.83 24.22
C PRO A 606 -4.06 11.95 23.28
N LEU A 607 -2.73 12.13 23.28
CA LEU A 607 -1.72 11.44 22.45
C LEU A 607 -1.55 11.94 21.01
N LEU A 608 -2.27 12.98 20.55
CA LEU A 608 -2.09 13.56 19.21
C LEU A 608 -1.89 15.07 19.31
N HIS A 609 -0.64 15.52 19.21
CA HIS A 609 -0.31 16.92 19.01
C HIS A 609 -0.52 17.24 17.52
N PHE A 610 -1.52 18.06 17.17
CA PHE A 610 -1.74 18.46 15.78
C PHE A 610 -1.03 19.79 15.50
N SER A 611 -0.20 19.77 14.46
CA SER A 611 0.32 20.99 13.83
C SER A 611 -0.81 21.77 13.14
N TYR A 612 -0.46 22.94 12.59
CA TYR A 612 -1.31 23.76 11.72
C TYR A 612 -1.95 22.92 10.59
N LEU A 613 -3.28 22.85 10.59
CA LEU A 613 -4.10 22.22 9.56
C LEU A 613 -4.76 23.27 8.69
N TYR A 614 -4.83 23.03 7.38
CA TYR A 614 -5.51 23.90 6.45
C TYR A 614 -7.04 23.85 6.69
N SER A 615 -7.61 24.99 7.07
CA SER A 615 -8.99 25.09 7.55
C SER A 615 -10.03 24.64 6.51
N ALA A 616 -9.83 24.97 5.23
CA ALA A 616 -10.75 24.60 4.17
C ALA A 616 -10.80 23.07 3.97
N ASP A 617 -9.65 22.40 3.98
CA ASP A 617 -9.61 20.93 3.88
C ASP A 617 -10.11 20.23 5.14
N LEU A 618 -9.90 20.82 6.32
CA LEU A 618 -10.48 20.30 7.55
C LEU A 618 -12.02 20.34 7.49
N VAL A 619 -12.60 21.46 7.06
CA VAL A 619 -14.06 21.60 6.89
C VAL A 619 -14.56 20.63 5.81
N ARG A 620 -13.87 20.53 4.67
CA ARG A 620 -14.17 19.56 3.61
C ARG A 620 -14.19 18.14 4.14
N LEU A 621 -13.15 17.74 4.89
CA LEU A 621 -13.05 16.42 5.49
C LEU A 621 -14.22 16.14 6.45
N VAL A 622 -14.55 17.08 7.34
CA VAL A 622 -15.67 16.94 8.28
C VAL A 622 -17.01 16.79 7.57
N VAL A 623 -17.27 17.63 6.56
CA VAL A 623 -18.52 17.56 5.77
C VAL A 623 -18.62 16.22 5.04
N LEU A 624 -17.56 15.81 4.34
CA LEU A 624 -17.55 14.54 3.60
C LEU A 624 -17.60 13.32 4.52
N ALA A 625 -16.96 13.36 5.69
CA ALA A 625 -17.06 12.30 6.69
C ALA A 625 -18.48 12.18 7.26
N THR A 626 -19.17 13.30 7.47
CA THR A 626 -20.56 13.33 7.93
C THR A 626 -21.50 12.73 6.88
N VAL A 627 -21.33 13.10 5.61
CA VAL A 627 -22.10 12.53 4.49
C VAL A 627 -21.82 11.04 4.33
N PHE A 628 -20.56 10.63 4.42
CA PHE A 628 -20.18 9.22 4.39
C PHE A 628 -20.85 8.44 5.52
N ALA A 629 -20.81 8.95 6.75
CA ALA A 629 -21.46 8.33 7.90
C ALA A 629 -22.98 8.21 7.69
N ALA A 630 -23.64 9.25 7.19
CA ALA A 630 -25.08 9.22 6.87
C ALA A 630 -25.42 8.15 5.81
N ILE A 631 -24.61 8.04 4.75
CA ILE A 631 -24.76 7.01 3.70
C ILE A 631 -24.58 5.60 4.29
N VAL A 632 -23.58 5.40 5.15
CA VAL A 632 -23.30 4.10 5.78
C VAL A 632 -24.39 3.71 6.77
N ILE A 633 -24.79 4.62 7.66
CA ILE A 633 -25.86 4.41 8.64
C ILE A 633 -27.18 4.11 7.92
N GLY A 634 -27.55 4.90 6.91
CA GLY A 634 -28.72 4.63 6.08
C GLY A 634 -28.61 3.28 5.36
N GLY A 635 -27.43 2.95 4.82
CA GLY A 635 -27.14 1.67 4.19
C GLY A 635 -27.43 0.47 5.10
N PHE A 636 -27.03 0.54 6.37
CA PHE A 636 -27.31 -0.50 7.35
C PHE A 636 -28.77 -0.49 7.86
N ALA A 637 -29.37 0.69 8.05
CA ALA A 637 -30.73 0.84 8.56
C ALA A 637 -31.79 0.22 7.62
N PHE A 638 -31.61 0.31 6.30
CA PHE A 638 -32.55 -0.21 5.30
C PHE A 638 -32.22 -1.63 4.80
N GLY A 639 -31.46 -2.40 5.57
CA GLY A 639 -31.13 -3.80 5.28
C GLY A 639 -30.47 -4.00 3.90
N ALA A 640 -30.81 -5.11 3.21
CA ALA A 640 -30.16 -5.47 1.95
C ALA A 640 -30.40 -4.45 0.82
N ARG A 641 -31.52 -3.73 0.83
CA ARG A 641 -31.81 -2.67 -0.15
C ARG A 641 -30.90 -1.45 0.10
N GLY A 642 -30.82 -1.02 1.36
CA GLY A 642 -29.92 0.06 1.78
C GLY A 642 -28.46 -0.25 1.45
N GLN A 643 -27.99 -1.46 1.71
CA GLN A 643 -26.62 -1.87 1.42
C GLN A 643 -26.26 -1.80 -0.08
N ARG A 644 -27.21 -2.12 -0.97
CA ARG A 644 -26.99 -2.01 -2.43
C ARG A 644 -26.90 -0.56 -2.90
N ILE A 645 -27.77 0.30 -2.35
CA ILE A 645 -27.74 1.75 -2.62
C ILE A 645 -26.43 2.32 -2.11
N MET A 646 -26.09 2.08 -0.84
CA MET A 646 -24.84 2.49 -0.20
C MET A 646 -23.62 2.08 -1.04
N ALA A 647 -23.49 0.80 -1.40
CA ALA A 647 -22.36 0.31 -2.18
C ALA A 647 -22.28 0.97 -3.57
N THR A 648 -23.41 1.28 -4.19
CA THR A 648 -23.43 1.95 -5.50
C THR A 648 -23.05 3.43 -5.37
N VAL A 649 -23.61 4.15 -4.40
CA VAL A 649 -23.26 5.55 -4.10
C VAL A 649 -21.78 5.67 -3.79
N LEU A 650 -21.26 4.84 -2.87
CA LEU A 650 -19.84 4.87 -2.50
C LEU A 650 -18.94 4.61 -3.71
N ALA A 651 -19.27 3.64 -4.56
CA ALA A 651 -18.48 3.37 -5.76
C ALA A 651 -18.47 4.56 -6.74
N VAL A 652 -19.63 5.18 -6.99
CA VAL A 652 -19.74 6.36 -7.87
C VAL A 652 -18.95 7.54 -7.31
N VAL A 653 -19.10 7.84 -6.02
CA VAL A 653 -18.40 8.97 -5.37
C VAL A 653 -16.90 8.74 -5.31
N ILE A 654 -16.43 7.51 -5.05
CA ILE A 654 -14.98 7.18 -5.06
C ILE A 654 -14.39 7.37 -6.46
N VAL A 655 -15.08 6.91 -7.51
CA VAL A 655 -14.64 7.12 -8.90
C VAL A 655 -14.55 8.61 -9.22
N PHE A 656 -15.57 9.38 -8.85
CA PHE A 656 -15.58 10.83 -9.06
C PHE A 656 -14.43 11.50 -8.30
N GLN A 657 -14.30 11.27 -6.99
CA GLN A 657 -13.24 11.88 -6.17
C GLN A 657 -11.84 11.51 -6.66
N GLY A 658 -11.63 10.28 -7.13
CA GLY A 658 -10.35 9.86 -7.69
C GLY A 658 -9.99 10.61 -8.98
N ILE A 659 -10.92 10.65 -9.96
CA ILE A 659 -10.67 11.30 -11.25
C ILE A 659 -10.61 12.83 -11.11
N TRP A 660 -11.55 13.42 -10.37
CA TRP A 660 -11.57 14.86 -10.08
C TRP A 660 -10.33 15.28 -9.29
N GLY A 661 -9.97 14.52 -8.26
CA GLY A 661 -8.78 14.75 -7.46
C GLY A 661 -7.49 14.62 -8.28
N ALA A 662 -7.46 13.75 -9.30
CA ALA A 662 -6.35 13.66 -10.25
C ALA A 662 -6.26 14.87 -11.16
N ALA A 663 -7.38 15.34 -11.72
CA ALA A 663 -7.42 16.55 -12.55
C ALA A 663 -6.97 17.79 -11.76
N ASP A 664 -7.49 17.92 -10.55
CA ASP A 664 -7.07 18.96 -9.61
C ASP A 664 -5.58 18.83 -9.26
N TYR A 665 -5.06 17.63 -9.00
CA TYR A 665 -3.65 17.45 -8.67
C TYR A 665 -2.69 17.83 -9.80
N LEU A 666 -3.01 17.36 -11.02
CA LEU A 666 -2.11 17.41 -12.16
C LEU A 666 -2.16 18.75 -12.88
N GLU A 667 -3.33 19.39 -12.91
CA GLU A 667 -3.55 20.61 -13.70
C GLU A 667 -4.40 21.66 -12.97
N GLY A 668 -4.62 21.50 -11.66
CA GLY A 668 -5.34 22.47 -10.84
C GLY A 668 -4.62 23.82 -10.73
N PRO A 669 -5.27 24.84 -10.15
CA PRO A 669 -4.73 26.20 -10.07
C PRO A 669 -3.33 26.31 -9.45
N GLN A 670 -3.02 25.45 -8.49
CA GLN A 670 -1.72 25.38 -7.81
C GLN A 670 -0.57 25.01 -8.75
N THR A 671 -0.84 24.30 -9.84
CA THR A 671 0.18 23.94 -10.85
C THR A 671 0.50 25.09 -11.82
N ARG A 672 -0.29 26.17 -11.78
CA ARG A 672 -0.19 27.30 -12.71
C ARG A 672 0.41 28.53 -12.07
N ASN A 673 0.28 28.65 -10.75
CA ASN A 673 0.78 29.77 -9.97
C ASN A 673 2.11 29.41 -9.29
N TYR A 674 3.22 29.59 -10.00
CA TYR A 674 4.55 29.50 -9.39
C TYR A 674 4.83 30.75 -8.55
N SER A 675 4.33 30.76 -7.31
CA SER A 675 4.56 31.86 -6.37
C SER A 675 6.02 32.02 -5.97
N ILE A 676 6.85 31.03 -6.30
CA ILE A 676 8.28 30.97 -6.03
C ILE A 676 8.96 30.65 -7.37
N PRO A 677 10.01 31.39 -7.77
CA PRO A 677 10.71 31.12 -9.03
C PRO A 677 11.19 29.68 -9.09
N TYR A 678 10.93 29.01 -10.21
CA TYR A 678 11.31 27.61 -10.46
C TYR A 678 12.78 27.32 -10.12
N GLU A 679 13.67 28.28 -10.42
CA GLU A 679 15.12 28.23 -10.14
C GLU A 679 15.47 28.03 -8.67
N THR A 680 14.62 28.48 -7.74
CA THR A 680 14.87 28.32 -6.30
C THR A 680 14.53 26.91 -5.78
N ASN A 681 13.87 26.09 -6.61
CA ASN A 681 13.44 24.73 -6.30
C ASN A 681 14.19 23.65 -7.12
N ASP A 682 15.19 24.01 -7.94
CA ASP A 682 16.00 23.06 -8.71
C ASP A 682 17.47 22.98 -8.23
N PHE A 683 17.84 21.88 -7.57
CA PHE A 683 19.21 21.58 -7.12
C PHE A 683 20.08 20.98 -8.23
N VAL A 684 19.52 20.74 -9.43
CA VAL A 684 20.23 20.15 -10.58
C VAL A 684 20.38 21.16 -11.75
N THR A 685 19.91 22.39 -11.53
CA THR A 685 20.16 23.64 -12.29
C THR A 685 19.67 23.72 -13.75
N ALA A 686 18.78 24.70 -13.99
CA ALA A 686 18.69 25.46 -15.24
C ALA A 686 18.75 26.97 -14.89
N ARG A 687 19.40 27.78 -15.73
CA ARG A 687 19.51 29.23 -15.52
C ARG A 687 18.21 29.91 -15.95
N SER A 688 17.81 30.98 -15.25
CA SER A 688 16.57 31.74 -15.48
C SER A 688 16.25 32.08 -16.93
N ASN A 689 17.29 32.34 -17.73
CA ASN A 689 17.21 32.70 -19.13
C ASN A 689 16.91 31.53 -20.09
N GLN A 690 16.80 30.30 -19.58
CA GLN A 690 16.49 29.10 -20.36
C GLN A 690 15.01 28.70 -20.30
N PHE A 691 14.24 29.27 -19.36
CA PHE A 691 12.78 29.16 -19.35
C PHE A 691 12.18 30.42 -19.99
N TRP A 692 11.35 30.24 -21.02
CA TRP A 692 10.64 31.35 -21.66
C TRP A 692 9.21 31.42 -21.09
N PRO A 693 8.95 32.17 -20.01
CA PRO A 693 7.58 32.33 -19.52
C PRO A 693 6.70 32.96 -20.61
N PRO A 694 5.39 32.62 -20.68
CA PRO A 694 4.49 33.20 -21.67
C PRO A 694 4.52 34.73 -21.57
N THR A 695 4.71 35.38 -22.71
CA THR A 695 4.74 36.84 -22.78
C THR A 695 3.40 37.42 -22.33
N ALA A 696 3.39 38.65 -21.83
CA ALA A 696 2.15 39.34 -21.45
C ALA A 696 1.13 39.39 -22.60
N ALA A 697 1.61 39.39 -23.85
CA ALA A 697 0.78 39.28 -25.04
C ALA A 697 0.11 37.89 -25.19
N GLN A 698 0.81 36.80 -24.85
CA GLN A 698 0.25 35.45 -24.87
C GLN A 698 -0.73 35.20 -23.71
N MET A 699 -0.47 35.79 -22.54
CA MET A 699 -1.39 35.75 -21.39
C MET A 699 -2.69 36.53 -21.65
N GLY A 700 -2.60 37.67 -22.36
CA GLY A 700 -3.76 38.50 -22.73
C GLY A 700 -4.64 37.92 -23.84
N GLN A 701 -4.20 36.88 -24.55
CA GLN A 701 -5.01 36.16 -25.54
C GLN A 701 -5.85 35.02 -24.94
N LEU A 702 -5.64 34.70 -23.65
CA LEU A 702 -6.35 33.66 -22.90
C LEU A 702 -7.42 34.21 -21.94
N GLN A 703 -7.54 35.54 -21.83
CA GLN A 703 -8.63 36.26 -21.19
C GLN A 703 -9.55 36.84 -22.27
#